data_AF-A0A2G5TD23-F1
#
_entry.id   AF-A0A2G5TD23-F1
#
_cell.length_a   1.000
_cell.length_b   1.000
_cell.length_c   1.000
_cell.angle_alpha   90.00
_cell.angle_beta   90.00
_cell.angle_gamma   90.00
#
_symmetry.space_group_name_H-M   'P 1'
#
loop_
_entity.id
_entity.type
_entity.pdbx_description
1 polymer ?
#
loop_
_entity_poly.entity_id
_entity_poly.type
_entity_poly.pdbx_seq_one_letter_code
_entity_poly.pdbx_strand_id
1 'polypeptide(L)'
;MIPARELFVMSPNVLKNLVRKSIDPKLIPLEWECVEKDAIKNLQNLLHISSPLLERFQTAEQFFAFIASVVGFPGSHTFFEIPKTEVYCQRSAIYSSLSKREYVYKTDFYYLLQGCIQACPMRRLESELAVSLIAYFLKFKESKVKMFEMAQLVPGMYCKLQQSVAAFNKSFPSATLSKDDRFQGMSIEGAADVFSTVLGTHGEEGDDILNLLKTFDMKIPIKRKPRAYMPVLVWVMWITDTFRKFIESNSKIMTSKSEPVEKTDDSKVIVRLFHSEKHKFVFAHELLHEIKIEGFDVSEFEDDLQKESPDVAISLREIFEIVPKEILKHIELVNLDLFYISTPIPLFNGKYWACPPSGQQQVYVKEEQVKQDIQEEETNEQPEIENQEENVPKPTENQKKVKLSKKKKKVATISQTPKPTSKESEACPKCYRASLYTRKANEKLRLDKIETKALKKKVSQLEKAEEQNNQEVLEKDARIRVLEKMVESQKKQMAAKEEESRLKIENFEKQLKEKNEIIKNLESKQSKANDKHDLVRDVLFNLLEVRATINAENPISKVTEIVNQLMAKTDCEEVKNNAEIELAEYQHNCNAFITAVDTNLQLIRENQNIDFDQLPKLPLFPVLSEGFRKDYKNTMKSEVPNICQSLLTFYETSSEFNPNELMDTECLICLEDMESEENTMKCDCCKRRYHDRCIRNWLETKRSCPTCNSGLLDNDEFPVLS
;
A
#
# COMPACT_ATOMS: atom_id res chain seq x y z
N MET A 1 -28.17 17.33 -12.50
CA MET A 1 -26.85 16.74 -12.22
C MET A 1 -26.82 15.35 -12.82
N ILE A 2 -25.69 14.92 -13.36
CA ILE A 2 -25.51 13.56 -13.91
C ILE A 2 -24.87 12.70 -12.81
N PRO A 3 -25.38 11.50 -12.50
CA PRO A 3 -24.85 10.65 -11.42
C PRO A 3 -23.55 9.95 -11.82
N ALA A 4 -22.73 9.60 -10.82
CA ALA A 4 -21.42 8.94 -11.00
C ALA A 4 -21.45 7.74 -11.97
N ARG A 5 -22.48 6.88 -11.89
CA ARG A 5 -22.65 5.70 -12.75
C ARG A 5 -22.78 5.99 -14.26
N GLU A 6 -23.13 7.22 -14.64
CA GLU A 6 -23.24 7.67 -16.04
C GLU A 6 -21.99 8.46 -16.51
N LEU A 7 -21.11 8.81 -15.56
CA LEU A 7 -19.87 9.57 -15.76
C LEU A 7 -18.64 8.66 -15.77
N PHE A 8 -18.54 7.74 -14.81
CA PHE A 8 -17.40 6.83 -14.63
C PHE A 8 -17.61 5.54 -15.43
N VAL A 9 -17.71 5.71 -16.75
CA VAL A 9 -17.87 4.62 -17.72
C VAL A 9 -16.64 4.62 -18.62
N MET A 10 -16.00 3.46 -18.76
CA MET A 10 -14.83 3.25 -19.60
C MET A 10 -15.11 3.64 -21.05
N SER A 11 -14.20 4.39 -21.68
CA SER A 11 -14.36 4.76 -23.09
C SER A 11 -14.28 3.54 -24.02
N PRO A 12 -14.96 3.56 -25.19
CA PRO A 12 -15.00 2.41 -26.09
C PRO A 12 -13.62 2.06 -26.66
N ASN A 13 -12.74 3.06 -26.83
CA ASN A 13 -11.36 2.86 -27.26
C ASN A 13 -10.52 2.13 -26.21
N VAL A 14 -10.66 2.51 -24.93
CA VAL A 14 -9.95 1.83 -23.84
C VAL A 14 -10.47 0.40 -23.68
N LEU A 15 -11.78 0.17 -23.73
CA LEU A 15 -12.34 -1.18 -23.73
C LEU A 15 -11.82 -2.04 -24.89
N LYS A 16 -11.79 -1.48 -26.11
CA LYS A 16 -11.27 -2.18 -27.31
C LYS A 16 -9.79 -2.58 -27.14
N ASN A 17 -8.99 -1.67 -26.58
CA ASN A 17 -7.56 -1.92 -26.33
C ASN A 17 -7.36 -2.95 -25.22
N LEU A 18 -8.13 -2.89 -24.14
CA LEU A 18 -8.06 -3.87 -23.04
C LEU A 18 -8.46 -5.27 -23.50
N VAL A 19 -9.56 -5.42 -24.24
CA VAL A 19 -9.94 -6.72 -24.82
C VAL A 19 -8.84 -7.27 -25.73
N ARG A 20 -8.25 -6.44 -26.60
CA ARG A 20 -7.14 -6.85 -27.48
C ARG A 20 -5.83 -7.18 -26.76
N LYS A 21 -5.58 -6.60 -25.58
CA LYS A 21 -4.42 -6.93 -24.73
C LYS A 21 -4.68 -8.13 -23.80
N SER A 22 -5.94 -8.53 -23.59
CA SER A 22 -6.34 -9.55 -22.59
C SER A 22 -6.86 -10.87 -23.18
N ILE A 23 -7.15 -10.90 -24.49
CA ILE A 23 -7.71 -12.04 -25.22
C ILE A 23 -6.81 -12.36 -26.41
N ASP A 24 -6.62 -13.65 -26.74
CA ASP A 24 -5.88 -14.07 -27.94
C ASP A 24 -6.46 -13.36 -29.18
N PRO A 25 -5.65 -12.62 -29.96
CA PRO A 25 -6.10 -11.92 -31.16
C PRO A 25 -6.86 -12.79 -32.16
N LYS A 26 -6.61 -14.12 -32.20
CA LYS A 26 -7.33 -15.07 -33.07
C LYS A 26 -8.81 -15.25 -32.70
N LEU A 27 -9.20 -14.93 -31.47
CA LEU A 27 -10.57 -15.05 -30.97
C LEU A 27 -11.39 -13.77 -31.15
N ILE A 28 -10.76 -12.69 -31.61
CA ILE A 28 -11.37 -11.37 -31.82
C ILE A 28 -11.59 -11.18 -33.33
N PRO A 29 -12.83 -11.23 -33.84
CA PRO A 29 -13.09 -11.03 -35.28
C PRO A 29 -12.65 -9.63 -35.74
N LEU A 30 -12.17 -9.54 -36.99
CA LEU A 30 -11.63 -8.29 -37.56
C LEU A 30 -12.71 -7.22 -37.73
N GLU A 31 -13.93 -7.67 -37.99
CA GLU A 31 -15.17 -6.90 -38.09
C GLU A 31 -15.69 -6.36 -36.74
N TRP A 32 -15.04 -6.70 -35.61
CA TRP A 32 -15.52 -6.23 -34.31
C TRP A 32 -15.31 -4.72 -34.10
N GLU A 33 -16.44 -4.01 -34.00
CA GLU A 33 -16.51 -2.61 -33.62
C GLU A 33 -16.86 -2.44 -32.14
N CYS A 34 -16.18 -1.50 -31.48
CA CYS A 34 -16.39 -1.16 -30.09
C CYS A 34 -16.60 0.36 -30.05
N VAL A 35 -17.86 0.77 -30.22
CA VAL A 35 -18.30 2.15 -30.50
C VAL A 35 -19.41 2.63 -29.55
N GLU A 36 -20.16 1.71 -28.93
CA GLU A 36 -21.21 2.03 -27.97
C GLU A 36 -20.60 2.62 -26.69
N LYS A 37 -21.24 3.62 -26.06
CA LYS A 37 -20.78 4.12 -24.75
C LYS A 37 -20.93 3.06 -23.64
N ASP A 38 -21.79 2.08 -23.84
CA ASP A 38 -22.07 1.00 -22.91
C ASP A 38 -21.11 -0.18 -23.14
N ALA A 39 -20.24 -0.45 -22.17
CA ALA A 39 -19.27 -1.54 -22.24
C ALA A 39 -19.93 -2.92 -22.42
N ILE A 40 -21.07 -3.16 -21.76
CA ILE A 40 -21.78 -4.43 -21.83
C ILE A 40 -22.30 -4.67 -23.25
N LYS A 41 -22.79 -3.64 -23.95
CA LYS A 41 -23.25 -3.76 -25.34
C LYS A 41 -22.13 -4.11 -26.32
N ASN A 42 -20.95 -3.49 -26.18
CA ASN A 42 -19.80 -3.81 -27.04
C ASN A 42 -19.34 -5.26 -26.84
N LEU A 43 -19.31 -5.73 -25.59
CA LEU A 43 -18.94 -7.11 -25.27
C LEU A 43 -20.02 -8.10 -25.70
N GLN A 44 -21.31 -7.78 -25.53
CA GLN A 44 -22.42 -8.61 -26.04
C GLN A 44 -22.39 -8.74 -27.56
N ASN A 45 -22.02 -7.67 -28.28
CA ASN A 45 -21.78 -7.72 -29.71
C ASN A 45 -20.61 -8.67 -30.05
N LEU A 46 -19.47 -8.57 -29.34
CA LEU A 46 -18.32 -9.47 -29.54
C LEU A 46 -18.68 -10.94 -29.29
N LEU A 47 -19.43 -11.25 -28.23
CA LEU A 47 -19.89 -12.62 -27.95
C LEU A 47 -20.84 -13.14 -29.02
N HIS A 48 -21.66 -12.28 -29.63
CA HIS A 48 -22.56 -12.71 -30.71
C HIS A 48 -21.83 -13.11 -32.01
N ILE A 49 -20.66 -12.52 -32.27
CA ILE A 49 -19.84 -12.79 -33.46
C ILE A 49 -18.67 -13.76 -33.24
N SER A 50 -18.38 -14.15 -31.99
CA SER A 50 -17.27 -15.06 -31.64
C SER A 50 -17.75 -16.20 -30.74
N SER A 51 -18.13 -17.32 -31.35
CA SER A 51 -18.57 -18.53 -30.64
C SER A 51 -17.60 -19.01 -29.55
N PRO A 52 -16.27 -19.04 -29.75
CA PRO A 52 -15.33 -19.46 -28.69
C PRO A 52 -15.34 -18.53 -27.47
N LEU A 53 -15.59 -17.23 -27.65
CA LEU A 53 -15.72 -16.29 -26.53
C LEU A 53 -17.08 -16.45 -25.84
N LEU A 54 -18.14 -16.75 -26.59
CA LEU A 54 -19.46 -17.06 -26.04
C LEU A 54 -19.44 -18.34 -25.19
N GLU A 55 -18.77 -19.39 -25.65
CA GLU A 55 -18.56 -20.62 -24.88
C GLU A 55 -17.75 -20.37 -23.60
N ARG A 56 -16.70 -19.54 -23.68
CA ARG A 56 -15.84 -19.21 -22.54
C ARG A 56 -16.51 -18.34 -21.48
N PHE A 57 -17.25 -17.31 -21.89
CA PHE A 57 -17.76 -16.29 -20.96
C PHE A 57 -19.27 -16.31 -20.75
N GLN A 58 -20.06 -16.96 -21.61
CA GLN A 58 -21.53 -17.10 -21.55
C GLN A 58 -22.33 -15.78 -21.67
N THR A 59 -22.00 -14.74 -20.89
CA THR A 59 -22.67 -13.44 -20.89
C THR A 59 -21.68 -12.27 -20.92
N ALA A 60 -22.13 -11.11 -21.39
CA ALA A 60 -21.31 -9.91 -21.47
C ALA A 60 -20.89 -9.37 -20.09
N GLU A 61 -21.67 -9.62 -19.04
CA GLU A 61 -21.35 -9.27 -17.66
C GLU A 61 -20.20 -10.12 -17.11
N GLN A 62 -20.19 -11.43 -17.38
CA GLN A 62 -19.07 -12.30 -17.00
C GLN A 62 -17.79 -11.93 -17.76
N PHE A 63 -17.90 -11.61 -19.06
CA PHE A 63 -16.76 -11.10 -19.84
C PHE A 63 -16.27 -9.74 -19.31
N PHE A 64 -17.18 -8.83 -18.96
CA PHE A 64 -16.82 -7.54 -18.34
C PHE A 64 -16.15 -7.73 -16.98
N ALA A 65 -16.62 -8.66 -16.16
CA ALA A 65 -16.00 -9.01 -14.89
C ALA A 65 -14.57 -9.55 -15.08
N PHE A 66 -14.33 -10.38 -16.11
CA PHE A 66 -12.98 -10.82 -16.48
C PHE A 66 -12.07 -9.65 -16.90
N ILE A 67 -12.54 -8.75 -17.77
CA ILE A 67 -11.75 -7.56 -18.17
C ILE A 67 -11.47 -6.67 -16.94
N ALA A 68 -12.45 -6.50 -16.05
CA ALA A 68 -12.29 -5.75 -14.81
C ALA A 68 -11.30 -6.41 -13.84
N SER A 69 -11.24 -7.74 -13.75
CA SER A 69 -10.24 -8.45 -12.95
C SER A 69 -8.84 -8.34 -13.57
N VAL A 70 -8.71 -8.40 -14.90
CA VAL A 70 -7.40 -8.29 -15.57
C VAL A 70 -6.74 -6.91 -15.33
N VAL A 71 -7.52 -5.83 -15.21
CA VAL A 71 -7.00 -4.50 -14.87
C VAL A 71 -7.00 -4.18 -13.36
N GLY A 72 -7.42 -5.14 -12.53
CA GLY A 72 -7.64 -4.98 -11.08
C GLY A 72 -6.36 -5.02 -10.24
N PHE A 73 -5.33 -4.27 -10.61
CA PHE A 73 -4.05 -4.21 -9.87
C PHE A 73 -3.44 -2.80 -9.84
N PRO A 74 -2.59 -2.49 -8.84
CA PRO A 74 -1.98 -1.16 -8.68
C PRO A 74 -1.18 -0.74 -9.91
N GLY A 75 -1.47 0.45 -10.46
CA GLY A 75 -0.77 0.97 -11.64
C GLY A 75 -1.04 0.24 -12.96
N SER A 76 -2.10 -0.56 -13.04
CA SER A 76 -2.57 -1.21 -14.28
C SER A 76 -2.78 -0.21 -15.43
N HIS A 77 -3.14 1.04 -15.12
CA HIS A 77 -3.29 2.10 -16.12
C HIS A 77 -1.98 2.37 -16.88
N THR A 78 -0.83 2.35 -16.21
CA THR A 78 0.49 2.46 -16.84
C THR A 78 0.83 1.20 -17.63
N PHE A 79 0.57 0.02 -17.05
CA PHE A 79 0.84 -1.27 -17.69
C PHE A 79 0.07 -1.46 -19.01
N PHE A 80 -1.21 -1.06 -19.04
CA PHE A 80 -2.06 -1.15 -20.23
C PHE A 80 -2.01 0.08 -21.14
N GLU A 81 -1.21 1.10 -20.82
CA GLU A 81 -1.12 2.38 -21.55
C GLU A 81 -2.49 3.09 -21.65
N ILE A 82 -3.29 3.02 -20.57
CA ILE A 82 -4.58 3.71 -20.47
C ILE A 82 -4.29 5.22 -20.33
N PRO A 83 -4.89 6.08 -21.17
CA PRO A 83 -4.69 7.53 -21.09
C PRO A 83 -4.97 8.07 -19.68
N LYS A 84 -4.14 9.00 -19.20
CA LYS A 84 -4.35 9.61 -17.87
C LYS A 84 -5.70 10.33 -17.75
N THR A 85 -6.28 10.75 -18.87
CA THR A 85 -7.59 11.40 -19.01
C THR A 85 -8.78 10.43 -18.97
N GLU A 86 -8.54 9.11 -18.96
CA GLU A 86 -9.57 8.09 -18.77
C GLU A 86 -9.92 7.96 -17.27
N VAL A 87 -11.21 7.86 -16.97
CA VAL A 87 -11.71 7.66 -15.60
C VAL A 87 -11.26 6.31 -15.01
N TYR A 88 -11.13 6.22 -13.69
CA TYR A 88 -10.86 4.91 -13.06
C TYR A 88 -12.11 4.03 -13.16
N CYS A 89 -11.94 2.81 -13.68
CA CYS A 89 -13.01 1.81 -13.82
C CYS A 89 -12.74 0.50 -13.06
N GLN A 90 -11.57 0.37 -12.42
CA GLN A 90 -11.20 -0.78 -11.60
C GLN A 90 -11.81 -0.72 -10.19
N ARG A 91 -11.72 -1.82 -9.43
CA ARG A 91 -12.08 -1.88 -8.01
C ARG A 91 -10.81 -2.11 -7.20
N SER A 92 -10.60 -1.33 -6.15
CA SER A 92 -9.51 -1.58 -5.19
C SER A 92 -9.77 -2.86 -4.40
N ALA A 93 -8.73 -3.67 -4.23
CA ALA A 93 -8.73 -4.83 -3.33
C ALA A 93 -8.35 -4.39 -1.91
N ILE A 94 -9.09 -4.89 -0.92
CA ILE A 94 -8.82 -4.66 0.50
C ILE A 94 -8.15 -5.90 1.06
N TYR A 95 -6.98 -5.71 1.66
CA TYR A 95 -6.14 -6.77 2.21
C TYR A 95 -6.20 -6.73 3.73
N SER A 96 -6.32 -7.89 4.37
CA SER A 96 -6.32 -8.01 5.84
C SER A 96 -4.92 -8.32 6.35
N SER A 97 -4.48 -7.64 7.40
CA SER A 97 -3.27 -8.03 8.14
C SER A 97 -3.51 -9.23 9.05
N LEU A 98 -2.42 -9.80 9.59
CA LEU A 98 -2.48 -10.77 10.69
C LEU A 98 -3.26 -10.20 11.91
N SER A 99 -3.15 -8.89 12.13
CA SER A 99 -3.91 -8.14 13.16
C SER A 99 -5.36 -7.80 12.76
N LYS A 100 -5.88 -8.38 11.66
CA LYS A 100 -7.23 -8.14 11.10
C LYS A 100 -7.55 -6.67 10.77
N ARG A 101 -6.52 -5.84 10.53
CA ARG A 101 -6.68 -4.46 10.05
C ARG A 101 -6.73 -4.45 8.52
N GLU A 102 -7.51 -3.53 7.96
CA GLU A 102 -7.68 -3.36 6.51
C GLU A 102 -6.59 -2.46 5.91
N TYR A 103 -6.00 -2.89 4.80
CA TYR A 103 -4.96 -2.18 4.05
C TYR A 103 -5.30 -2.16 2.56
N VAL A 104 -4.92 -1.07 1.88
CA VAL A 104 -4.96 -0.95 0.42
C VAL A 104 -3.64 -0.36 -0.08
N TYR A 105 -3.35 -0.50 -1.37
CA TYR A 105 -2.22 0.18 -1.99
C TYR A 105 -2.42 1.69 -1.99
N LYS A 106 -1.35 2.47 -1.79
CA LYS A 106 -1.45 3.94 -1.73
C LYS A 106 -2.02 4.55 -3.01
N THR A 107 -1.75 3.92 -4.16
CA THR A 107 -2.31 4.27 -5.47
C THR A 107 -3.84 4.15 -5.52
N ASP A 108 -4.43 3.18 -4.83
CA ASP A 108 -5.89 2.98 -4.82
C ASP A 108 -6.64 4.06 -4.03
N PHE A 109 -5.99 4.82 -3.14
CA PHE A 109 -6.63 5.96 -2.48
C PHE A 109 -7.05 7.05 -3.48
N TYR A 110 -6.44 7.11 -4.68
CA TYR A 110 -6.83 8.02 -5.77
C TYR A 110 -8.09 7.55 -6.51
N TYR A 111 -8.28 6.24 -6.65
CA TYR A 111 -9.56 5.66 -7.08
C TYR A 111 -10.68 6.00 -6.09
N LEU A 112 -10.42 5.84 -4.78
CA LEU A 112 -11.40 6.18 -3.73
C LEU A 112 -11.73 7.69 -3.70
N LEU A 113 -10.78 8.56 -4.05
CA LEU A 113 -11.04 10.00 -4.27
C LEU A 113 -12.00 10.23 -5.45
N GLN A 114 -11.84 9.55 -6.59
CA GLN A 114 -12.83 9.64 -7.69
C GLN A 114 -14.23 9.22 -7.19
N GLY A 115 -14.30 8.16 -6.37
CA GLY A 115 -15.53 7.69 -5.73
C GLY A 115 -16.21 8.72 -4.82
N CYS A 116 -15.53 9.81 -4.42
CA CYS A 116 -16.15 10.90 -3.67
C CYS A 116 -17.07 11.80 -4.51
N ILE A 117 -16.97 11.72 -5.85
CA ILE A 117 -17.76 12.54 -6.79
C ILE A 117 -19.02 11.78 -7.18
N GLN A 118 -20.06 11.87 -6.36
CA GLN A 118 -21.32 11.14 -6.57
C GLN A 118 -22.16 11.65 -7.75
N ALA A 119 -21.96 12.90 -8.17
CA ALA A 119 -22.63 13.51 -9.33
C ALA A 119 -21.83 14.70 -9.88
N CYS A 120 -22.08 15.09 -11.13
CA CYS A 120 -21.57 16.32 -11.74
C CYS A 120 -22.73 17.30 -12.00
N PRO A 121 -22.58 18.62 -11.69
CA PRO A 121 -23.65 19.61 -11.88
C PRO A 121 -23.88 20.01 -13.34
N MET A 122 -22.95 19.69 -14.24
CA MET A 122 -22.94 20.13 -15.64
C MET A 122 -23.77 19.24 -16.58
N ARG A 123 -23.90 19.67 -17.84
CA ARG A 123 -24.52 18.91 -18.94
C ARG A 123 -23.53 17.89 -19.51
N ARG A 124 -24.00 16.96 -20.35
CA ARG A 124 -23.29 15.72 -20.72
C ARG A 124 -21.85 15.95 -21.20
N LEU A 125 -21.61 16.71 -22.26
CA LEU A 125 -20.27 16.85 -22.83
C LEU A 125 -19.34 17.68 -21.92
N GLU A 126 -19.86 18.72 -21.27
CA GLU A 126 -19.13 19.51 -20.27
C GLU A 126 -18.74 18.65 -19.05
N SER A 127 -19.63 17.75 -18.63
CA SER A 127 -19.37 16.81 -17.53
C SER A 127 -18.35 15.73 -17.90
N GLU A 128 -18.40 15.22 -19.13
CA GLU A 128 -17.42 14.23 -19.65
C GLU A 128 -16.01 14.86 -19.71
N LEU A 129 -15.87 16.08 -20.24
CA LEU A 129 -14.60 16.82 -20.21
C LEU A 129 -14.12 17.07 -18.78
N ALA A 130 -15.02 17.49 -17.88
CA ALA A 130 -14.66 17.79 -16.50
C ALA A 130 -14.16 16.56 -15.73
N VAL A 131 -14.80 15.39 -15.87
CA VAL A 131 -14.33 14.17 -15.18
C VAL A 131 -13.03 13.64 -15.77
N SER A 132 -12.78 13.79 -17.08
CA SER A 132 -11.48 13.46 -17.67
C SER A 132 -10.34 14.34 -17.16
N LEU A 133 -10.59 15.64 -16.91
CA LEU A 133 -9.61 16.54 -16.29
C LEU A 133 -9.34 16.19 -14.82
N ILE A 134 -10.36 15.73 -14.08
CA ILE A 134 -10.16 15.21 -12.72
C ILE A 134 -9.42 13.87 -12.72
N ALA A 135 -9.72 12.97 -13.66
CA ALA A 135 -9.00 11.71 -13.80
C ALA A 135 -7.51 11.95 -14.10
N TYR A 136 -7.20 12.91 -14.98
CA TYR A 136 -5.83 13.34 -15.26
C TYR A 136 -5.11 13.84 -14.01
N PHE A 137 -5.74 14.73 -13.24
CA PHE A 137 -5.19 15.22 -11.98
C PHE A 137 -4.92 14.10 -10.97
N LEU A 138 -5.86 13.18 -10.80
CA LEU A 138 -5.72 12.06 -9.87
C LEU A 138 -4.58 11.13 -10.31
N LYS A 139 -4.52 10.74 -11.59
CA LYS A 139 -3.44 9.88 -12.12
C LYS A 139 -2.08 10.57 -12.14
N PHE A 140 -2.01 11.89 -12.34
CA PHE A 140 -0.77 12.67 -12.19
C PHE A 140 -0.27 12.76 -10.74
N LYS A 141 -1.17 12.64 -9.75
CA LYS A 141 -0.77 12.52 -8.34
C LYS A 141 -0.40 11.08 -7.98
N GLU A 142 -1.17 10.10 -8.48
CA GLU A 142 -0.88 8.67 -8.35
C GLU A 142 0.50 8.31 -8.93
N SER A 143 0.89 8.87 -10.08
CA SER A 143 2.19 8.61 -10.71
C SER A 143 3.41 9.12 -9.92
N LYS A 144 3.19 9.83 -8.80
CA LYS A 144 4.23 10.25 -7.84
C LYS A 144 4.28 9.33 -6.60
N VAL A 145 3.47 8.26 -6.59
CA VAL A 145 3.36 7.28 -5.51
C VAL A 145 4.01 5.96 -5.92
N LYS A 146 4.91 5.42 -5.08
CA LYS A 146 5.50 4.10 -5.30
C LYS A 146 4.41 3.02 -5.26
N MET A 147 4.35 2.20 -6.30
CA MET A 147 3.21 1.31 -6.58
C MET A 147 3.07 0.13 -5.60
N PHE A 148 4.14 -0.26 -4.91
CA PHE A 148 4.10 -1.33 -3.90
C PHE A 148 3.67 -0.84 -2.52
N GLU A 149 3.77 0.47 -2.23
CA GLU A 149 3.50 1.00 -0.88
C GLU A 149 2.01 0.80 -0.53
N MET A 150 1.76 0.30 0.69
CA MET A 150 0.42 0.14 1.24
C MET A 150 0.20 1.09 2.43
N ALA A 151 -1.06 1.38 2.72
CA ALA A 151 -1.45 2.13 3.90
C ALA A 151 -2.76 1.57 4.50
N GLN A 152 -2.94 1.77 5.80
CA GLN A 152 -4.15 1.32 6.49
C GLN A 152 -5.37 2.09 5.97
N LEU A 153 -6.42 1.36 5.60
CA LEU A 153 -7.70 1.96 5.26
C LEU A 153 -8.43 2.32 6.55
N VAL A 154 -8.76 3.61 6.73
CA VAL A 154 -9.50 4.09 7.91
C VAL A 154 -10.99 4.23 7.56
N PRO A 155 -11.89 3.48 8.20
CA PRO A 155 -13.33 3.58 7.94
C PRO A 155 -13.86 5.00 8.12
N GLY A 156 -14.71 5.45 7.19
CA GLY A 156 -15.36 6.77 7.24
C GLY A 156 -14.47 7.98 6.90
N MET A 157 -13.18 7.78 6.61
CA MET A 157 -12.22 8.86 6.29
C MET A 157 -12.71 9.80 5.18
N TYR A 158 -13.37 9.25 4.16
CA TYR A 158 -13.90 9.99 3.00
C TYR A 158 -15.27 10.65 3.23
N CYS A 159 -16.00 10.36 4.31
CA CYS A 159 -17.39 10.79 4.47
C CYS A 159 -17.53 12.33 4.50
N LYS A 160 -16.62 13.04 5.18
CA LYS A 160 -16.61 14.51 5.20
C LYS A 160 -16.32 15.11 3.82
N LEU A 161 -15.42 14.48 3.06
CA LEU A 161 -15.07 14.89 1.70
C LEU A 161 -16.25 14.70 0.75
N GLN A 162 -16.89 13.52 0.78
CA GLN A 162 -18.12 13.21 0.03
C GLN A 162 -19.23 14.22 0.31
N GLN A 163 -19.48 14.54 1.58
CA GLN A 163 -20.48 15.54 1.99
C GLN A 163 -20.15 16.94 1.45
N SER A 164 -18.88 17.36 1.51
CA SER A 164 -18.42 18.65 0.98
C SER A 164 -18.61 18.75 -0.54
N VAL A 165 -18.18 17.72 -1.29
CA VAL A 165 -18.35 17.63 -2.74
C VAL A 165 -19.84 17.63 -3.12
N ALA A 166 -20.67 16.85 -2.42
CA ALA A 166 -22.12 16.82 -2.65
C ALA A 166 -22.80 18.16 -2.35
N ALA A 167 -22.37 18.89 -1.31
CA ALA A 167 -22.89 20.21 -0.98
C ALA A 167 -22.51 21.25 -2.05
N PHE A 168 -21.25 21.30 -2.47
CA PHE A 168 -20.79 22.19 -3.55
C PHE A 168 -21.51 21.92 -4.87
N ASN A 169 -21.70 20.65 -5.24
CA ASN A 169 -22.43 20.28 -6.46
C ASN A 169 -23.89 20.75 -6.44
N LYS A 170 -24.55 20.74 -5.27
CA LYS A 170 -25.92 21.25 -5.11
C LYS A 170 -25.99 22.78 -5.20
N SER A 171 -24.98 23.50 -4.75
CA SER A 171 -24.92 24.98 -4.81
C SER A 171 -24.24 25.54 -6.06
N PHE A 172 -23.86 24.69 -7.02
CA PHE A 172 -23.01 25.06 -8.14
C PHE A 172 -23.65 26.11 -9.08
N PRO A 173 -23.04 27.32 -9.25
CA PRO A 173 -23.71 28.47 -9.88
C PRO A 173 -23.64 28.46 -11.42
N SER A 174 -24.02 27.35 -12.06
CA SER A 174 -23.87 27.12 -13.51
C SER A 174 -24.43 28.26 -14.37
N ALA A 175 -25.61 28.81 -14.03
CA ALA A 175 -26.25 29.87 -14.81
C ALA A 175 -25.52 31.23 -14.74
N THR A 176 -24.81 31.49 -13.64
CA THR A 176 -24.02 32.72 -13.47
C THR A 176 -22.69 32.60 -14.22
N LEU A 177 -22.04 31.44 -14.13
CA LEU A 177 -20.75 31.17 -14.78
C LEU A 177 -20.83 31.20 -16.32
N SER A 178 -21.98 30.85 -16.90
CA SER A 178 -22.21 30.92 -18.35
C SER A 178 -22.24 32.36 -18.93
N LYS A 179 -22.03 33.39 -18.12
CA LYS A 179 -21.92 34.80 -18.54
C LYS A 179 -20.48 35.33 -18.60
N ASP A 180 -19.51 34.56 -18.11
CA ASP A 180 -18.10 34.95 -18.06
C ASP A 180 -17.42 34.69 -19.43
N ASP A 181 -16.71 35.69 -19.93
CA ASP A 181 -16.10 35.73 -21.25
C ASP A 181 -14.59 35.40 -21.25
N ARG A 182 -14.02 34.84 -20.17
CA ARG A 182 -12.59 34.48 -20.07
C ARG A 182 -12.05 33.66 -21.25
N PHE A 183 -12.82 32.72 -21.77
CA PHE A 183 -12.43 31.87 -22.91
C PHE A 183 -12.78 32.51 -24.28
N GLN A 184 -13.37 33.71 -24.31
CA GLN A 184 -13.78 34.38 -25.55
C GLN A 184 -12.55 34.73 -26.39
N GLY A 185 -12.47 34.18 -27.61
CA GLY A 185 -11.33 34.37 -28.51
C GLY A 185 -10.06 33.58 -28.13
N MET A 186 -10.09 32.77 -27.07
CA MET A 186 -8.97 31.92 -26.66
C MET A 186 -8.72 30.80 -27.67
N SER A 187 -7.45 30.41 -27.85
CA SER A 187 -7.09 29.22 -28.63
C SER A 187 -7.23 27.94 -27.80
N ILE A 188 -7.14 26.77 -28.44
CA ILE A 188 -7.23 25.47 -27.73
C ILE A 188 -6.00 25.29 -26.83
N GLU A 189 -4.84 25.77 -27.29
CA GLU A 189 -3.56 25.77 -26.58
C GLU A 189 -3.63 26.67 -25.33
N GLY A 190 -4.10 27.91 -25.47
CA GLY A 190 -4.29 28.79 -24.31
C GLY A 190 -5.31 28.27 -23.30
N ALA A 191 -6.32 27.52 -23.75
CA ALA A 191 -7.24 26.82 -22.85
C ALA A 191 -6.56 25.62 -22.16
N ALA A 192 -5.70 24.87 -22.86
CA ALA A 192 -4.88 23.82 -22.28
C ALA A 192 -3.99 24.38 -21.17
N ASP A 193 -3.28 25.49 -21.41
CA ASP A 193 -2.46 26.17 -20.41
C ASP A 193 -3.26 26.57 -19.15
N VAL A 194 -4.47 27.08 -19.33
CA VAL A 194 -5.38 27.41 -18.21
C VAL A 194 -5.73 26.17 -17.39
N PHE A 195 -6.04 25.03 -18.03
CA PHE A 195 -6.30 23.79 -17.31
C PHE A 195 -5.03 23.21 -16.66
N SER A 196 -3.90 23.16 -17.36
CA SER A 196 -2.59 22.75 -16.81
C SER A 196 -2.21 23.56 -15.56
N THR A 197 -2.52 24.86 -15.55
CA THR A 197 -2.35 25.74 -14.37
C THR A 197 -3.17 25.24 -13.18
N VAL A 198 -4.45 24.94 -13.40
CA VAL A 198 -5.39 24.52 -12.34
C VAL A 198 -5.05 23.13 -11.81
N LEU A 199 -4.70 22.20 -12.70
CA LEU A 199 -4.31 20.85 -12.34
C LEU A 199 -2.94 20.80 -11.65
N GLY A 200 -2.07 21.78 -11.94
CA GLY A 200 -0.73 21.91 -11.36
C GLY A 200 0.30 21.05 -12.08
N THR A 201 0.22 21.00 -13.41
CA THR A 201 0.99 20.11 -14.30
C THR A 201 1.82 20.87 -15.34
N HIS A 202 2.17 22.13 -15.06
CA HIS A 202 3.00 22.95 -15.96
C HIS A 202 4.42 22.41 -16.05
N GLY A 203 4.88 22.12 -17.27
CA GLY A 203 6.25 21.71 -17.57
C GLY A 203 6.56 20.22 -17.35
N GLU A 204 5.60 19.41 -16.90
CA GLU A 204 5.76 17.97 -16.72
C GLU A 204 4.77 17.20 -17.61
N GLU A 205 5.32 16.34 -18.49
CA GLU A 205 4.65 15.31 -19.29
C GLU A 205 3.42 15.70 -20.14
N GLY A 206 3.62 15.68 -21.47
CA GLY A 206 2.62 15.27 -22.45
C GLY A 206 1.58 16.31 -22.89
N ASP A 207 1.28 16.31 -24.18
CA ASP A 207 0.15 17.04 -24.79
C ASP A 207 -1.23 16.49 -24.36
N ASP A 208 -1.34 15.69 -23.30
CA ASP A 208 -2.57 14.95 -22.93
C ASP A 208 -3.79 15.87 -22.72
N ILE A 209 -3.62 16.98 -22.01
CA ILE A 209 -4.69 17.98 -21.80
C ILE A 209 -5.04 18.65 -23.13
N LEU A 210 -4.05 18.99 -23.95
CA LEU A 210 -4.25 19.60 -25.27
C LEU A 210 -4.97 18.64 -26.24
N ASN A 211 -4.60 17.36 -26.21
CA ASN A 211 -5.20 16.30 -27.02
C ASN A 211 -6.63 15.99 -26.57
N LEU A 212 -6.88 15.92 -25.26
CA LEU A 212 -8.24 15.85 -24.70
C LEU A 212 -9.08 17.03 -25.21
N LEU A 213 -8.58 18.27 -25.08
CA LEU A 213 -9.29 19.46 -25.55
C LEU A 213 -9.52 19.44 -27.06
N LYS A 214 -8.58 18.97 -27.89
CA LYS A 214 -8.77 18.77 -29.34
C LYS A 214 -9.90 17.77 -29.63
N THR A 215 -10.00 16.65 -28.91
CA THR A 215 -11.12 15.69 -29.10
C THR A 215 -12.48 16.27 -28.71
N PHE A 216 -12.51 17.17 -27.71
CA PHE A 216 -13.73 17.85 -27.30
C PHE A 216 -14.07 19.08 -28.16
N ASP A 217 -13.10 19.77 -28.76
CA ASP A 217 -13.32 20.93 -29.65
C ASP A 217 -14.18 20.55 -30.86
N MET A 218 -14.06 19.32 -31.38
CA MET A 218 -14.97 18.79 -32.41
C MET A 218 -16.45 18.79 -32.00
N LYS A 219 -16.74 18.69 -30.70
CA LYS A 219 -18.11 18.55 -30.13
C LYS A 219 -18.59 19.84 -29.44
N ILE A 220 -17.69 20.56 -28.77
CA ILE A 220 -17.88 21.86 -28.13
C ILE A 220 -16.78 22.82 -28.62
N PRO A 221 -16.86 23.36 -29.85
CA PRO A 221 -15.75 24.17 -30.38
C PRO A 221 -15.53 25.42 -29.54
N ILE A 222 -14.32 25.62 -29.00
CA ILE A 222 -14.02 26.70 -28.05
C ILE A 222 -14.28 28.08 -28.67
N LYS A 223 -13.97 28.23 -29.96
CA LYS A 223 -14.25 29.44 -30.75
C LYS A 223 -15.75 29.74 -30.93
N ARG A 224 -16.63 28.74 -30.79
CA ARG A 224 -18.09 28.87 -30.95
C ARG A 224 -18.87 28.81 -29.64
N LYS A 225 -18.34 28.15 -28.61
CA LYS A 225 -18.99 27.93 -27.31
C LYS A 225 -18.04 28.19 -26.12
N PRO A 226 -17.31 29.33 -26.07
CA PRO A 226 -16.29 29.55 -25.03
C PRO A 226 -16.88 29.56 -23.62
N ARG A 227 -18.10 30.09 -23.45
CA ARG A 227 -18.86 30.11 -22.19
C ARG A 227 -19.18 28.72 -21.61
N ALA A 228 -19.06 27.64 -22.38
CA ALA A 228 -19.23 26.27 -21.88
C ALA A 228 -18.03 25.81 -21.01
N TYR A 229 -16.85 26.40 -21.22
CA TYR A 229 -15.63 26.04 -20.50
C TYR A 229 -15.52 26.69 -19.11
N MET A 230 -16.25 27.78 -18.83
CA MET A 230 -16.24 28.43 -17.52
C MET A 230 -16.83 27.57 -16.38
N PRO A 231 -18.00 26.91 -16.55
CA PRO A 231 -18.48 25.89 -15.62
C PRO A 231 -17.46 24.77 -15.38
N VAL A 232 -16.82 24.26 -16.45
CA VAL A 232 -15.81 23.20 -16.36
C VAL A 232 -14.62 23.68 -15.53
N LEU A 233 -14.08 24.86 -15.82
CA LEU A 233 -12.93 25.44 -15.13
C LEU A 233 -13.19 25.61 -13.63
N VAL A 234 -14.32 26.23 -13.26
CA VAL A 234 -14.62 26.50 -11.84
C VAL A 234 -14.90 25.21 -11.07
N TRP A 235 -15.57 24.24 -11.69
CA TRP A 235 -15.81 22.95 -11.05
C TRP A 235 -14.53 22.14 -10.86
N VAL A 236 -13.72 22.01 -11.92
CA VAL A 236 -12.41 21.32 -11.86
C VAL A 236 -11.52 21.96 -10.81
N MET A 237 -11.39 23.29 -10.83
CA MET A 237 -10.55 24.04 -9.87
C MET A 237 -10.97 23.82 -8.41
N TRP A 238 -12.27 23.80 -8.11
CA TRP A 238 -12.73 23.57 -6.74
C TRP A 238 -12.52 22.11 -6.29
N ILE A 239 -12.78 21.14 -7.17
CA ILE A 239 -12.59 19.71 -6.85
C ILE A 239 -11.11 19.40 -6.65
N THR A 240 -10.20 19.88 -7.52
CA THR A 240 -8.77 19.60 -7.39
C THR A 240 -8.13 20.31 -6.20
N ASP A 241 -8.55 21.54 -5.86
CA ASP A 241 -8.15 22.23 -4.63
C ASP A 241 -8.62 21.47 -3.38
N THR A 242 -9.87 20.99 -3.37
CA THR A 242 -10.42 20.21 -2.26
C THR A 242 -9.70 18.87 -2.09
N PHE A 243 -9.42 18.16 -3.18
CA PHE A 243 -8.65 16.91 -3.16
C PHE A 243 -7.19 17.13 -2.78
N ARG A 244 -6.56 18.22 -3.24
CA ARG A 244 -5.19 18.59 -2.87
C ARG A 244 -5.06 18.79 -1.35
N LYS A 245 -5.96 19.58 -0.75
CA LYS A 245 -6.04 19.79 0.71
C LYS A 245 -6.26 18.49 1.47
N PHE A 246 -7.08 17.58 0.93
CA PHE A 246 -7.30 16.26 1.53
C PHE A 246 -6.03 15.39 1.48
N ILE A 247 -5.34 15.35 0.34
CA ILE A 247 -4.07 14.62 0.17
C ILE A 247 -3.00 15.19 1.11
N GLU A 248 -2.87 16.52 1.19
CA GLU A 248 -1.93 17.21 2.10
C GLU A 248 -2.21 16.88 3.57
N SER A 249 -3.49 16.87 3.97
CA SER A 249 -3.92 16.51 5.34
C SER A 249 -3.72 15.04 5.68
N ASN A 250 -3.53 14.17 4.67
CA ASN A 250 -3.39 12.72 4.79
C ASN A 250 -2.11 12.20 4.12
N SER A 251 -1.05 13.03 4.06
CA SER A 251 0.16 12.75 3.29
C SER A 251 0.80 11.40 3.65
N LYS A 252 0.92 11.09 4.94
CA LYS A 252 1.48 9.81 5.44
C LYS A 252 0.87 8.56 4.76
N ILE A 253 -0.43 8.58 4.46
CA ILE A 253 -1.14 7.46 3.83
C ILE A 253 -1.30 7.61 2.31
N MET A 254 -1.32 8.82 1.77
CA MET A 254 -1.59 9.06 0.34
C MET A 254 -0.35 9.31 -0.53
N THR A 255 0.79 9.72 0.03
CA THR A 255 2.02 9.99 -0.72
C THR A 255 3.12 8.97 -0.43
N SER A 256 4.06 8.79 -1.36
CA SER A 256 5.28 7.99 -1.16
C SER A 256 6.00 8.39 0.13
N LYS A 257 6.57 7.43 0.84
CA LYS A 257 7.60 7.73 1.85
C LYS A 257 8.91 8.07 1.13
N SER A 258 9.45 9.28 1.33
CA SER A 258 10.65 9.78 0.63
C SER A 258 11.92 9.83 1.48
N GLU A 259 11.77 10.06 2.78
CA GLU A 259 12.86 10.20 3.76
C GLU A 259 12.52 9.39 5.02
N PRO A 260 13.52 8.90 5.79
CA PRO A 260 13.30 8.27 7.08
C PRO A 260 12.58 9.23 8.04
N VAL A 261 11.51 8.74 8.67
CA VAL A 261 10.74 9.51 9.66
C VAL A 261 11.37 9.33 11.05
N GLU A 262 11.32 10.35 11.91
CA GLU A 262 11.65 10.16 13.33
C GLU A 262 10.75 9.09 13.95
N LYS A 263 11.36 8.10 14.59
CA LYS A 263 10.65 6.97 15.21
C LYS A 263 9.71 7.46 16.30
N THR A 264 8.46 7.00 16.25
CA THR A 264 7.43 7.24 17.27
C THR A 264 6.95 5.91 17.87
N ASP A 265 6.31 5.93 19.04
CA ASP A 265 5.73 4.71 19.64
C ASP A 265 4.62 4.09 18.76
N ASP A 266 3.93 4.91 17.96
CA ASP A 266 2.93 4.50 16.97
C ASP A 266 3.50 4.06 15.61
N SER A 267 4.84 4.12 15.41
CA SER A 267 5.46 3.73 14.13
C SER A 267 5.20 2.27 13.80
N LYS A 268 4.81 2.01 12.55
CA LYS A 268 4.46 0.68 12.04
C LYS A 268 5.10 0.44 10.67
N VAL A 269 5.93 -0.59 10.62
CA VAL A 269 6.56 -1.08 9.41
C VAL A 269 5.56 -1.97 8.67
N ILE A 270 4.98 -1.49 7.57
CA ILE A 270 3.95 -2.22 6.82
C ILE A 270 4.64 -3.08 5.77
N VAL A 271 4.50 -4.40 5.85
CA VAL A 271 5.18 -5.35 4.95
C VAL A 271 4.17 -6.33 4.36
N ARG A 272 4.29 -6.63 3.06
CA ARG A 272 3.43 -7.60 2.37
C ARG A 272 3.91 -9.02 2.65
N LEU A 273 3.07 -9.81 3.31
CA LEU A 273 3.25 -11.24 3.54
C LEU A 273 2.55 -12.02 2.42
N PHE A 274 3.35 -12.54 1.50
CA PHE A 274 2.87 -13.41 0.43
C PHE A 274 2.72 -14.82 0.96
N HIS A 275 1.60 -15.48 0.63
CA HIS A 275 1.42 -16.88 0.99
C HIS A 275 0.76 -17.72 -0.09
N SER A 276 1.09 -19.01 -0.03
CA SER A 276 0.44 -20.13 -0.70
C SER A 276 0.19 -21.22 0.33
N GLU A 277 -0.50 -22.31 -0.02
CA GLU A 277 -0.73 -23.49 0.83
C GLU A 277 0.50 -23.93 1.64
N LYS A 278 1.70 -23.89 1.05
CA LYS A 278 2.92 -24.48 1.63
C LYS A 278 3.96 -23.47 2.13
N HIS A 279 3.86 -22.21 1.73
CA HIS A 279 4.93 -21.22 1.93
C HIS A 279 4.40 -19.83 2.28
N LYS A 280 5.03 -19.18 3.26
CA LYS A 280 4.80 -17.80 3.69
C LYS A 280 6.12 -17.02 3.63
N PHE A 281 6.17 -15.91 2.89
CA PHE A 281 7.41 -15.17 2.62
C PHE A 281 7.18 -13.67 2.44
N VAL A 282 8.27 -12.89 2.54
CA VAL A 282 8.31 -11.45 2.19
C VAL A 282 9.50 -11.20 1.25
N PHE A 283 9.49 -10.09 0.52
CA PHE A 283 10.68 -9.64 -0.23
C PHE A 283 11.68 -8.94 0.70
N ALA A 284 12.94 -9.39 0.71
CA ALA A 284 13.95 -8.92 1.66
C ALA A 284 14.27 -7.42 1.52
N HIS A 285 14.35 -6.93 0.28
CA HIS A 285 14.58 -5.50 -0.01
C HIS A 285 13.39 -4.61 0.37
N GLU A 286 12.16 -5.11 0.24
CA GLU A 286 10.95 -4.39 0.68
C GLU A 286 10.91 -4.28 2.21
N LEU A 287 11.19 -5.38 2.92
CA LEU A 287 11.32 -5.41 4.37
C LEU A 287 12.39 -4.42 4.84
N LEU A 288 13.60 -4.50 4.29
CA LEU A 288 14.72 -3.61 4.65
C LEU A 288 14.38 -2.13 4.39
N HIS A 289 13.74 -1.82 3.25
CA HIS A 289 13.31 -0.46 2.92
C HIS A 289 12.27 0.08 3.91
N GLU A 290 11.24 -0.70 4.23
CA GLU A 290 10.17 -0.27 5.13
C GLU A 290 10.66 -0.12 6.59
N ILE A 291 11.60 -0.95 7.05
CA ILE A 291 12.25 -0.79 8.37
C ILE A 291 13.05 0.53 8.41
N LYS A 292 13.92 0.76 7.43
CA LYS A 292 14.75 1.98 7.33
C LYS A 292 13.90 3.26 7.30
N ILE A 293 12.79 3.25 6.56
CA ILE A 293 12.02 4.48 6.32
C ILE A 293 11.08 4.85 7.49
N GLU A 294 10.75 3.89 8.37
CA GLU A 294 10.14 4.16 9.68
C GLU A 294 11.16 4.56 10.77
N GLY A 295 12.43 4.76 10.40
CA GLY A 295 13.47 5.29 11.30
C GLY A 295 14.05 4.27 12.28
N PHE A 296 13.93 2.97 11.99
CA PHE A 296 14.59 1.93 12.77
C PHE A 296 16.03 1.72 12.30
N ASP A 297 16.93 1.45 13.26
CA ASP A 297 18.30 1.04 12.96
C ASP A 297 18.31 -0.39 12.41
N VAL A 298 19.11 -0.61 11.38
CA VAL A 298 19.29 -1.89 10.68
C VAL A 298 20.76 -2.32 10.63
N SER A 299 21.67 -1.54 11.24
CA SER A 299 23.13 -1.71 11.12
C SER A 299 23.65 -3.10 11.53
N GLU A 300 22.88 -3.85 12.33
CA GLU A 300 23.22 -5.19 12.81
C GLU A 300 22.84 -6.32 11.82
N PHE A 301 21.92 -6.08 10.87
CA PHE A 301 21.33 -7.12 10.00
C PHE A 301 21.06 -6.63 8.55
N GLU A 302 21.55 -5.44 8.17
CA GLU A 302 21.41 -4.89 6.82
C GLU A 302 22.03 -5.81 5.76
N ASP A 303 23.26 -6.29 5.99
CA ASP A 303 23.97 -7.19 5.08
C ASP A 303 23.22 -8.53 4.88
N ASP A 304 22.50 -9.01 5.90
CA ASP A 304 21.69 -10.23 5.80
C ASP A 304 20.45 -10.04 4.91
N LEU A 305 19.91 -8.83 4.80
CA LEU A 305 18.74 -8.52 3.95
C LEU A 305 19.13 -7.94 2.58
N GLN A 306 20.34 -7.38 2.43
CA GLN A 306 20.82 -6.74 1.21
C GLN A 306 21.33 -7.76 0.17
N LYS A 307 20.40 -8.59 -0.33
CA LYS A 307 20.67 -9.64 -1.32
C LYS A 307 20.96 -9.07 -2.72
N GLU A 308 21.62 -9.85 -3.59
CA GLU A 308 22.02 -9.45 -4.95
C GLU A 308 20.86 -8.94 -5.83
N SER A 309 19.65 -9.47 -5.64
CA SER A 309 18.47 -9.15 -6.47
C SER A 309 17.31 -8.62 -5.61
N PRO A 310 16.58 -7.58 -6.06
CA PRO A 310 15.53 -6.92 -5.29
C PRO A 310 14.24 -7.76 -5.09
N ASP A 311 14.13 -8.86 -5.82
CA ASP A 311 13.03 -9.84 -5.80
C ASP A 311 13.35 -11.10 -4.99
N VAL A 312 14.46 -11.12 -4.22
CA VAL A 312 14.74 -12.23 -3.31
C VAL A 312 13.71 -12.27 -2.18
N ALA A 313 12.99 -13.39 -2.13
CA ALA A 313 12.09 -13.74 -1.04
C ALA A 313 12.86 -14.40 0.12
N ILE A 314 12.42 -14.11 1.36
CA ILE A 314 12.83 -14.82 2.58
C ILE A 314 11.59 -15.36 3.29
N SER A 315 11.70 -16.54 3.89
CA SER A 315 10.57 -17.16 4.59
C SER A 315 10.21 -16.36 5.85
N LEU A 316 8.95 -16.47 6.29
CA LEU A 316 8.48 -15.87 7.54
C LEU A 316 9.33 -16.31 8.76
N ARG A 317 9.93 -17.50 8.70
CA ARG A 317 10.85 -18.01 9.74
C ARG A 317 12.17 -17.25 9.75
N GLU A 318 12.82 -17.06 8.61
CA GLU A 318 14.08 -16.31 8.50
C GLU A 318 13.93 -14.87 9.02
N ILE A 319 12.76 -14.23 8.84
CA ILE A 319 12.49 -12.90 9.41
C ILE A 319 12.63 -12.90 10.94
N PHE A 320 12.17 -13.96 11.63
CA PHE A 320 12.29 -14.09 13.08
C PHE A 320 13.70 -14.44 13.57
N GLU A 321 14.56 -14.94 12.67
CA GLU A 321 15.97 -15.26 12.94
C GLU A 321 16.90 -14.06 12.64
N ILE A 322 16.58 -13.23 11.64
CA ILE A 322 17.37 -12.07 11.20
C ILE A 322 16.97 -10.77 11.91
N VAL A 323 15.67 -10.49 12.09
CA VAL A 323 15.20 -9.17 12.57
C VAL A 323 15.04 -9.14 14.10
N PRO A 324 15.63 -8.15 14.81
CA PRO A 324 15.49 -8.01 16.26
C PRO A 324 14.04 -7.94 16.76
N LYS A 325 13.77 -8.55 17.93
CA LYS A 325 12.44 -8.63 18.56
C LYS A 325 11.81 -7.26 18.82
N GLU A 326 12.65 -6.27 19.10
CA GLU A 326 12.31 -4.88 19.34
C GLU A 326 11.78 -4.17 18.09
N ILE A 327 12.11 -4.68 16.88
CA ILE A 327 11.62 -4.19 15.59
C ILE A 327 10.43 -5.04 15.14
N LEU A 328 10.49 -6.37 15.29
CA LEU A 328 9.41 -7.31 14.96
C LEU A 328 8.04 -6.88 15.53
N LYS A 329 8.00 -6.35 16.76
CA LYS A 329 6.77 -5.86 17.41
C LYS A 329 6.09 -4.67 16.69
N HIS A 330 6.81 -3.96 15.83
CA HIS A 330 6.32 -2.84 15.02
C HIS A 330 6.01 -3.24 13.57
N ILE A 331 6.32 -4.48 13.16
CA ILE A 331 6.02 -4.96 11.80
C ILE A 331 4.56 -5.42 11.73
N GLU A 332 3.80 -4.80 10.83
CA GLU A 332 2.48 -5.25 10.44
C GLU A 332 2.58 -6.04 9.13
N LEU A 333 2.32 -7.35 9.21
CA LEU A 333 2.26 -8.23 8.05
C LEU A 333 0.86 -8.20 7.43
N VAL A 334 0.77 -7.70 6.19
CA VAL A 334 -0.45 -7.64 5.37
C VAL A 334 -0.53 -8.87 4.48
N ASN A 335 -1.60 -9.67 4.58
CA ASN A 335 -1.70 -10.94 3.86
C ASN A 335 -2.04 -10.74 2.38
N LEU A 336 -1.23 -11.31 1.50
CA LEU A 336 -1.48 -11.42 0.06
C LEU A 336 -1.51 -12.90 -0.32
N ASP A 337 -2.71 -13.43 -0.52
CA ASP A 337 -2.93 -14.83 -0.88
C ASP A 337 -2.76 -15.04 -2.40
N LEU A 338 -1.74 -15.80 -2.77
CA LEU A 338 -1.40 -16.08 -4.16
C LEU A 338 -2.41 -17.02 -4.86
N PHE A 339 -3.30 -17.70 -4.14
CA PHE A 339 -4.37 -18.49 -4.77
C PHE A 339 -5.41 -17.62 -5.47
N TYR A 340 -5.63 -16.40 -4.98
CA TYR A 340 -6.65 -15.48 -5.48
C TYR A 340 -6.08 -14.33 -6.33
N ILE A 341 -4.76 -14.16 -6.38
CA ILE A 341 -4.10 -13.10 -7.15
C ILE A 341 -3.67 -13.65 -8.52
N SER A 342 -4.54 -13.47 -9.51
CA SER A 342 -4.27 -13.77 -10.93
C SER A 342 -3.67 -12.60 -11.72
N THR A 343 -3.30 -11.50 -11.04
CA THR A 343 -2.84 -10.25 -11.63
C THR A 343 -1.37 -9.94 -11.30
N PRO A 344 -0.67 -9.12 -12.12
CA PRO A 344 0.68 -8.67 -11.84
C PRO A 344 0.81 -7.96 -10.49
N ILE A 345 1.78 -8.38 -9.67
CA ILE A 345 2.04 -7.84 -8.33
C ILE A 345 3.16 -6.79 -8.43
N PRO A 346 2.97 -5.53 -7.98
CA PRO A 346 4.03 -4.52 -8.02
C PRO A 346 5.16 -4.89 -7.06
N LEU A 347 6.42 -4.76 -7.50
CA LEU A 347 7.62 -4.97 -6.70
C LEU A 347 8.22 -3.66 -6.21
N PHE A 348 9.09 -3.74 -5.20
CA PHE A 348 9.86 -2.61 -4.66
C PHE A 348 10.56 -1.77 -5.75
N ASN A 349 11.14 -2.45 -6.75
CA ASN A 349 11.90 -1.85 -7.85
C ASN A 349 11.03 -1.22 -8.96
N GLY A 350 9.70 -1.15 -8.79
CA GLY A 350 8.76 -0.61 -9.78
C GLY A 350 8.46 -1.54 -10.97
N LYS A 351 9.03 -2.75 -11.02
CA LYS A 351 8.61 -3.81 -11.94
C LYS A 351 7.39 -4.54 -11.37
N TYR A 352 6.84 -5.46 -12.15
CA TYR A 352 5.84 -6.42 -11.69
C TYR A 352 6.40 -7.83 -11.61
N TRP A 353 5.99 -8.56 -10.59
CA TRP A 353 6.09 -10.01 -10.55
C TRP A 353 4.81 -10.62 -11.15
N ALA A 354 4.97 -11.49 -12.14
CA ALA A 354 3.86 -12.28 -12.67
C ALA A 354 3.76 -13.56 -11.84
N CYS A 355 2.67 -13.72 -11.09
CA CYS A 355 2.39 -14.99 -10.43
C CYS A 355 2.16 -16.06 -11.52
N PRO A 356 2.90 -17.18 -11.52
CA PRO A 356 2.64 -18.26 -12.46
C PRO A 356 1.20 -18.78 -12.27
N PRO A 357 0.51 -19.19 -13.35
CA PRO A 357 -0.80 -19.85 -13.21
C PRO A 357 -0.70 -21.05 -12.27
N SER A 358 -1.69 -21.21 -11.40
CA SER A 358 -1.78 -22.30 -10.42
C SER A 358 -1.64 -23.66 -11.12
N GLY A 359 -0.48 -24.31 -10.90
CA GLY A 359 -0.10 -25.55 -11.60
C GLY A 359 1.41 -25.73 -11.79
N GLN A 360 2.21 -24.65 -11.73
CA GLN A 360 3.69 -24.73 -11.76
C GLN A 360 4.32 -24.06 -10.54
N GLN A 361 4.37 -24.80 -9.43
CA GLN A 361 5.33 -24.53 -8.34
C GLN A 361 6.74 -24.92 -8.82
N GLN A 362 7.38 -24.06 -9.61
CA GLN A 362 8.84 -24.02 -9.70
C GLN A 362 9.34 -22.70 -9.17
N VAL A 363 10.02 -22.80 -8.03
CA VAL A 363 10.86 -21.73 -7.48
C VAL A 363 11.94 -21.44 -8.51
N TYR A 364 11.96 -20.22 -9.06
CA TYR A 364 13.05 -19.77 -9.93
C TYR A 364 14.30 -19.50 -9.09
N VAL A 365 15.09 -20.56 -8.87
CA VAL A 365 16.52 -20.44 -8.52
C VAL A 365 17.32 -20.41 -9.83
N LYS A 366 18.36 -19.56 -9.84
CA LYS A 366 19.24 -19.23 -10.98
C LYS A 366 19.56 -20.40 -11.93
N GLU A 367 19.46 -20.13 -13.23
CA GLU A 367 20.43 -20.64 -14.21
C GLU A 367 20.94 -19.49 -15.08
N GLU A 368 22.27 -19.40 -15.22
CA GLU A 368 22.96 -18.42 -16.05
C GLU A 368 23.93 -19.15 -16.98
N GLN A 369 23.97 -18.74 -18.26
CA GLN A 369 25.00 -19.03 -19.28
C GLN A 369 25.10 -20.46 -19.87
N VAL A 370 25.08 -20.58 -21.21
CA VAL A 370 26.29 -20.60 -22.08
C VAL A 370 25.92 -20.85 -23.57
N LYS A 371 26.17 -19.82 -24.40
CA LYS A 371 26.70 -19.77 -25.81
C LYS A 371 26.28 -20.75 -26.93
N GLN A 372 26.01 -20.17 -28.10
CA GLN A 372 26.92 -20.12 -29.28
C GLN A 372 26.41 -19.01 -30.23
N ASP A 373 27.16 -17.92 -30.47
CA ASP A 373 28.30 -17.76 -31.40
C ASP A 373 27.89 -17.65 -32.89
N ILE A 374 27.86 -16.41 -33.40
CA ILE A 374 28.22 -16.08 -34.78
C ILE A 374 29.15 -14.86 -34.71
N GLN A 375 30.38 -15.02 -35.18
CA GLN A 375 31.34 -13.95 -35.46
C GLN A 375 31.63 -13.91 -36.96
N GLU A 376 31.62 -12.70 -37.53
CA GLU A 376 32.45 -12.24 -38.66
C GLU A 376 32.86 -10.80 -38.22
N GLU A 377 34.13 -10.45 -37.97
CA GLU A 377 35.21 -10.21 -38.95
C GLU A 377 34.76 -9.30 -40.12
N GLU A 378 35.42 -8.21 -40.54
CA GLU A 378 36.58 -7.43 -40.09
C GLU A 378 36.29 -5.94 -40.51
N THR A 379 37.11 -4.89 -40.45
CA THR A 379 38.57 -4.71 -40.30
C THR A 379 38.94 -3.59 -39.29
N ASN A 380 40.24 -3.29 -39.17
CA ASN A 380 40.83 -2.15 -38.47
C ASN A 380 41.68 -1.30 -39.45
N GLU A 381 41.52 0.03 -39.48
CA GLU A 381 42.50 0.96 -40.11
C GLU A 381 42.62 2.29 -39.33
N GLN A 382 43.80 2.50 -38.73
CA GLN A 382 44.39 3.79 -38.33
C GLN A 382 45.18 4.37 -39.56
N PRO A 383 45.94 5.51 -39.53
CA PRO A 383 46.38 6.32 -38.37
C PRO A 383 46.52 7.86 -38.61
N GLU A 384 47.11 8.53 -37.58
CA GLU A 384 47.86 9.82 -37.64
C GLU A 384 47.07 11.13 -37.97
N ILE A 385 47.41 12.33 -37.47
CA ILE A 385 48.70 12.91 -37.04
C ILE A 385 48.60 13.70 -35.71
N GLU A 386 49.73 13.81 -34.99
CA GLU A 386 49.96 14.54 -33.73
C GLU A 386 49.96 16.09 -33.86
N ASN A 387 49.65 16.84 -32.78
CA ASN A 387 50.68 17.53 -31.95
C ASN A 387 50.12 18.50 -30.86
N GLN A 388 50.77 18.45 -29.69
CA GLN A 388 51.04 19.51 -28.67
C GLN A 388 49.81 20.17 -27.99
N GLU A 389 49.61 20.06 -26.66
CA GLU A 389 50.42 20.61 -25.52
C GLU A 389 50.56 22.15 -25.60
N GLU A 390 50.33 22.95 -24.54
CA GLU A 390 50.65 22.75 -23.12
C GLU A 390 49.45 22.85 -22.14
N ASN A 391 49.70 22.48 -20.87
CA ASN A 391 48.72 22.32 -19.80
C ASN A 391 49.36 22.69 -18.43
N VAL A 392 48.59 22.57 -17.33
CA VAL A 392 49.06 22.61 -15.91
C VAL A 392 49.48 24.07 -15.48
N PRO A 393 49.48 24.48 -14.18
CA PRO A 393 49.51 23.62 -13.01
C PRO A 393 48.66 23.95 -11.75
N LYS A 394 48.41 22.87 -10.99
CA LYS A 394 48.16 22.86 -9.53
C LYS A 394 49.45 23.20 -8.76
N PRO A 395 49.37 23.56 -7.48
CA PRO A 395 50.20 22.83 -6.50
C PRO A 395 49.51 22.46 -5.16
N THR A 396 50.31 21.72 -4.38
CA THR A 396 50.01 20.74 -3.31
C THR A 396 49.86 21.29 -1.88
N GLU A 397 49.82 20.36 -0.90
CA GLU A 397 49.29 20.50 0.46
C GLU A 397 50.21 21.07 1.57
N ASN A 398 49.54 21.52 2.65
CA ASN A 398 49.85 21.38 4.09
C ASN A 398 51.28 21.54 4.66
N GLN A 399 51.46 22.59 5.48
CA GLN A 399 51.84 22.44 6.91
C GLN A 399 51.54 23.72 7.76
N LYS A 400 51.70 23.67 9.08
CA LYS A 400 50.89 24.41 10.10
C LYS A 400 51.46 25.75 10.63
N LYS A 401 50.54 26.72 10.88
CA LYS A 401 50.64 27.95 11.74
C LYS A 401 51.68 29.00 11.24
N VAL A 402 51.54 30.33 11.46
CA VAL A 402 51.36 31.12 12.71
C VAL A 402 50.54 32.43 12.47
N LYS A 403 50.17 33.12 13.57
CA LYS A 403 49.25 34.27 13.75
C LYS A 403 49.50 35.60 12.96
N LEU A 404 48.37 36.30 12.74
CA LEU A 404 48.09 37.77 12.77
C LEU A 404 48.33 38.75 11.57
N SER A 405 47.18 39.28 11.06
CA SER A 405 46.82 40.72 10.88
C SER A 405 46.94 41.53 9.54
N LYS A 406 45.74 41.93 9.06
CA LYS A 406 45.25 43.21 8.45
C LYS A 406 45.90 43.93 7.21
N LYS A 407 45.03 44.03 6.18
CA LYS A 407 44.70 45.17 5.25
C LYS A 407 45.66 45.67 4.13
N LYS A 408 45.23 45.32 2.90
CA LYS A 408 45.23 46.02 1.58
C LYS A 408 45.20 47.59 1.62
N LYS A 409 45.59 48.39 0.60
CA LYS A 409 45.97 48.17 -0.83
C LYS A 409 46.56 49.45 -1.49
N LYS A 410 47.23 49.29 -2.66
CA LYS A 410 47.32 50.20 -3.85
C LYS A 410 47.97 51.60 -3.70
N VAL A 411 48.56 52.27 -4.71
CA VAL A 411 49.17 52.04 -6.06
C VAL A 411 49.15 53.42 -6.73
N ALA A 412 50.22 53.87 -7.41
CA ALA A 412 50.14 54.73 -8.62
C ALA A 412 51.51 54.93 -9.30
N THR A 413 51.49 55.07 -10.62
CA THR A 413 52.61 55.27 -11.56
C THR A 413 52.98 56.75 -11.72
N ILE A 414 54.17 57.08 -12.25
CA ILE A 414 54.41 58.01 -13.39
C ILE A 414 55.93 58.14 -13.68
N SER A 415 56.28 58.58 -14.89
CA SER A 415 57.51 58.31 -15.64
C SER A 415 58.36 59.54 -16.01
N GLN A 416 59.69 59.37 -16.06
CA GLN A 416 60.71 60.12 -16.86
C GLN A 416 60.86 61.64 -16.57
N THR A 417 62.00 62.34 -16.71
CA THR A 417 63.06 62.37 -17.76
C THR A 417 64.43 62.87 -17.20
N PRO A 418 65.56 62.87 -17.97
CA PRO A 418 66.93 62.82 -17.42
C PRO A 418 67.75 64.14 -17.50
N LYS A 419 68.97 64.14 -16.91
CA LYS A 419 70.11 65.03 -17.27
C LYS A 419 71.48 64.43 -16.83
N PRO A 420 72.65 64.99 -17.20
CA PRO A 420 73.65 64.21 -17.93
C PRO A 420 74.95 63.94 -17.15
N THR A 421 75.81 63.09 -17.73
CA THR A 421 77.18 62.82 -17.28
C THR A 421 78.11 64.02 -17.49
N SER A 422 78.77 64.49 -16.43
CA SER A 422 79.98 65.31 -16.55
C SER A 422 80.97 65.02 -15.42
N LYS A 423 82.12 64.47 -15.84
CA LYS A 423 83.45 64.32 -15.24
C LYS A 423 83.73 64.98 -13.88
N GLU A 424 84.46 64.23 -13.05
CA GLU A 424 84.92 64.60 -11.71
C GLU A 424 85.77 65.88 -11.70
N SER A 425 85.64 66.67 -10.62
CA SER A 425 86.47 67.86 -10.37
C SER A 425 87.05 67.81 -8.96
N GLU A 426 88.30 68.27 -8.83
CA GLU A 426 89.20 68.03 -7.70
C GLU A 426 88.87 68.86 -6.44
N ALA A 427 87.70 68.64 -5.85
CA ALA A 427 87.32 69.27 -4.58
C ALA A 427 87.87 68.47 -3.38
N CYS A 428 88.55 69.15 -2.46
CA CYS A 428 89.10 68.54 -1.24
C CYS A 428 88.04 67.69 -0.49
N PRO A 429 88.35 66.42 -0.12
CA PRO A 429 87.35 65.46 0.37
C PRO A 429 86.49 65.92 1.54
N LYS A 430 86.98 66.81 2.41
CA LYS A 430 86.21 67.34 3.55
C LYS A 430 85.03 68.21 3.11
N CYS A 431 85.26 69.13 2.18
CA CYS A 431 84.23 70.08 1.72
C CYS A 431 83.14 69.39 0.88
N TYR A 432 83.55 68.46 0.01
CA TYR A 432 82.61 67.64 -0.78
C TYR A 432 81.70 66.80 0.13
N ARG A 433 82.27 66.13 1.14
CA ARG A 433 81.49 65.36 2.14
C ARG A 433 80.51 66.26 2.90
N ALA A 434 80.94 67.42 3.40
CA ALA A 434 80.06 68.34 4.13
C ALA A 434 78.87 68.83 3.27
N SER A 435 79.14 69.24 2.03
CA SER A 435 78.09 69.68 1.08
C SER A 435 77.09 68.55 0.77
N LEU A 436 77.58 67.32 0.55
CA LEU A 436 76.74 66.13 0.39
C LEU A 436 75.85 65.87 1.61
N TYR A 437 76.37 65.99 2.83
CA TYR A 437 75.58 65.80 4.05
C TYR A 437 74.46 66.86 4.17
N THR A 438 74.77 68.14 4.00
CA THR A 438 73.76 69.21 4.07
C THR A 438 72.67 69.03 3.00
N ARG A 439 73.06 68.68 1.76
CA ARG A 439 72.10 68.42 0.69
C ARG A 439 71.20 67.22 1.01
N LYS A 440 71.77 66.10 1.45
CA LYS A 440 70.99 64.91 1.88
C LYS A 440 70.06 65.21 3.05
N ALA A 441 70.50 66.00 4.03
CA ALA A 441 69.68 66.40 5.17
C ALA A 441 68.48 67.27 4.75
N ASN A 442 68.70 68.25 3.87
CA ASN A 442 67.64 69.12 3.35
C ASN A 442 66.66 68.39 2.42
N GLU A 443 67.16 67.46 1.59
CA GLU A 443 66.35 66.55 0.76
C GLU A 443 65.42 65.72 1.67
N LYS A 444 65.98 65.10 2.71
CA LYS A 444 65.21 64.34 3.71
C LYS A 444 64.16 65.21 4.40
N LEU A 445 64.53 66.37 4.93
CA LEU A 445 63.59 67.29 5.58
C LEU A 445 62.46 67.75 4.66
N ARG A 446 62.72 67.87 3.35
CA ARG A 446 61.67 68.19 2.35
C ARG A 446 60.70 67.02 2.18
N LEU A 447 61.21 65.78 2.10
CA LEU A 447 60.39 64.57 2.01
C LEU A 447 59.56 64.38 3.29
N ASP A 448 60.18 64.47 4.47
CA ASP A 448 59.52 64.36 5.78
C ASP A 448 58.38 65.40 5.93
N LYS A 449 58.56 66.63 5.43
CA LYS A 449 57.50 67.67 5.42
C LYS A 449 56.35 67.35 4.47
N ILE A 450 56.62 66.75 3.30
CA ILE A 450 55.59 66.30 2.35
C ILE A 450 54.81 65.14 2.96
N GLU A 451 55.50 64.16 3.54
CA GLU A 451 54.89 63.02 4.22
C GLU A 451 54.03 63.48 5.40
N THR A 452 54.53 64.36 6.26
CA THR A 452 53.76 64.95 7.37
C THR A 452 52.49 65.63 6.89
N LYS A 453 52.53 66.36 5.75
CA LYS A 453 51.35 67.02 5.17
C LYS A 453 50.35 66.00 4.60
N ALA A 454 50.84 64.92 3.98
CA ALA A 454 50.01 63.82 3.49
C ALA A 454 49.33 63.05 4.62
N LEU A 455 50.08 62.74 5.70
CA LEU A 455 49.57 62.09 6.91
C LEU A 455 48.50 62.95 7.59
N LYS A 456 48.74 64.26 7.79
CA LYS A 456 47.72 65.18 8.34
C LYS A 456 46.44 65.20 7.52
N LYS A 457 46.52 65.20 6.17
CA LYS A 457 45.34 65.10 5.31
C LYS A 457 44.61 63.77 5.48
N LYS A 458 45.35 62.66 5.62
CA LYS A 458 44.79 61.32 5.80
C LYS A 458 44.10 61.14 7.17
N VAL A 459 44.67 61.71 8.23
CA VAL A 459 44.05 61.75 9.57
C VAL A 459 42.71 62.49 9.51
N SER A 460 42.68 63.71 8.97
CA SER A 460 41.42 64.47 8.83
C SER A 460 40.36 63.82 7.95
N GLN A 461 40.77 62.98 6.99
CA GLN A 461 39.83 62.15 6.21
C GLN A 461 39.28 60.95 7.00
N LEU A 462 40.08 60.36 7.90
CA LEU A 462 39.66 59.26 8.76
C LEU A 462 38.73 59.75 9.88
N GLU A 463 39.05 60.88 10.52
CA GLU A 463 38.20 61.52 11.55
C GLU A 463 36.77 61.76 11.03
N LYS A 464 36.63 62.33 9.82
CA LYS A 464 35.33 62.55 9.18
C LYS A 464 34.57 61.26 8.84
N ALA A 465 35.29 60.20 8.47
CA ALA A 465 34.68 58.90 8.18
C ALA A 465 34.26 58.15 9.46
N GLU A 466 34.99 58.35 10.56
CA GLU A 466 34.65 57.83 11.89
C GLU A 466 33.40 58.51 12.44
N GLU A 467 33.30 59.84 12.31
CA GLU A 467 32.11 60.60 12.73
C GLU A 467 30.85 60.20 11.92
N GLN A 468 30.98 59.99 10.60
CA GLN A 468 29.90 59.46 9.77
C GLN A 468 29.47 58.04 10.18
N ASN A 469 30.41 57.14 10.44
CA ASN A 469 30.10 55.78 10.91
C ASN A 469 29.42 55.80 12.29
N ASN A 470 29.86 56.65 13.22
CA ASN A 470 29.25 56.77 14.54
C ASN A 470 27.79 57.25 14.46
N GLN A 471 27.50 58.20 13.57
CA GLN A 471 26.11 58.64 13.32
C GLN A 471 25.26 57.49 12.74
N GLU A 472 25.78 56.71 11.79
CA GLU A 472 25.06 55.55 11.22
C GLU A 472 24.81 54.44 12.26
N VAL A 473 25.74 54.23 13.20
CA VAL A 473 25.57 53.29 14.32
C VAL A 473 24.44 53.76 15.26
N LEU A 474 24.40 55.04 15.64
CA LEU A 474 23.36 55.59 16.52
C LEU A 474 21.94 55.43 15.92
N GLU A 475 21.79 55.62 14.60
CA GLU A 475 20.52 55.42 13.90
C GLU A 475 20.12 53.93 13.83
N LYS A 476 21.08 53.02 13.61
CA LYS A 476 20.84 51.57 13.65
C LYS A 476 20.43 51.11 15.05
N ASP A 477 21.11 51.57 16.09
CA ASP A 477 20.77 51.25 17.49
C ASP A 477 19.39 51.76 17.87
N ALA A 478 18.99 52.94 17.38
CA ALA A 478 17.63 53.45 17.56
C ALA A 478 16.58 52.55 16.88
N ARG A 479 16.87 52.04 15.68
CA ARG A 479 15.99 51.10 14.96
C ARG A 479 15.91 49.73 15.64
N ILE A 480 17.02 49.21 16.18
CA ILE A 480 17.06 47.96 16.94
C ILE A 480 16.14 48.05 18.16
N ARG A 481 16.24 49.12 18.97
CA ARG A 481 15.37 49.33 20.15
C ARG A 481 13.88 49.36 19.85
N VAL A 482 13.47 49.78 18.64
CA VAL A 482 12.06 49.75 18.21
C VAL A 482 11.65 48.32 17.84
N LEU A 483 12.49 47.60 17.08
CA LEU A 483 12.24 46.22 16.69
C LEU A 483 12.17 45.28 17.90
N GLU A 484 13.05 45.44 18.89
CA GLU A 484 13.03 44.70 20.16
C GLU A 484 11.67 44.83 20.88
N LYS A 485 11.12 46.06 20.95
CA LYS A 485 9.79 46.29 21.55
C LYS A 485 8.65 45.64 20.75
N MET A 486 8.73 45.64 19.41
CA MET A 486 7.74 44.97 18.57
C MET A 486 7.81 43.44 18.74
N VAL A 487 9.01 42.86 18.76
CA VAL A 487 9.23 41.44 19.00
C VAL A 487 8.73 41.02 20.38
N GLU A 488 9.00 41.82 21.42
CA GLU A 488 8.54 41.55 22.79
C GLU A 488 7.00 41.60 22.91
N SER A 489 6.35 42.51 22.19
CA SER A 489 4.88 42.55 22.07
C SER A 489 4.32 41.31 21.35
N GLN A 490 4.94 40.92 20.23
CA GLN A 490 4.55 39.71 19.49
C GLN A 490 4.76 38.43 20.31
N LYS A 491 5.88 38.29 21.03
CA LYS A 491 6.12 37.16 21.95
C LYS A 491 5.01 37.02 22.98
N LYS A 492 4.55 38.12 23.58
CA LYS A 492 3.44 38.11 24.55
C LYS A 492 2.11 37.69 23.92
N GLN A 493 1.84 38.11 22.68
CA GLN A 493 0.64 37.67 21.96
C GLN A 493 0.71 36.20 21.54
N MET A 494 1.89 35.69 21.18
CA MET A 494 2.11 34.27 20.86
C MET A 494 1.91 33.41 22.10
N ALA A 495 2.58 33.72 23.22
CA ALA A 495 2.44 32.98 24.48
C ALA A 495 0.97 32.91 24.97
N ALA A 496 0.21 34.00 24.83
CA ALA A 496 -1.22 34.00 25.17
C ALA A 496 -2.06 33.05 24.29
N LYS A 497 -1.76 32.95 22.99
CA LYS A 497 -2.43 32.03 22.06
C LYS A 497 -1.99 30.57 22.25
N GLU A 498 -0.73 30.35 22.61
CA GLU A 498 -0.21 29.03 22.97
C GLU A 498 -0.91 28.49 24.22
N GLU A 499 -1.09 29.32 25.26
CA GLU A 499 -1.84 28.93 26.47
C GLU A 499 -3.32 28.63 26.17
N GLU A 500 -4.00 29.47 25.38
CA GLU A 500 -5.38 29.22 24.93
C GLU A 500 -5.49 27.91 24.13
N SER A 501 -4.47 27.58 23.34
CA SER A 501 -4.42 26.34 22.56
C SER A 501 -4.15 25.12 23.46
N ARG A 502 -3.27 25.26 24.46
CA ARG A 502 -2.96 24.20 25.45
C ARG A 502 -4.22 23.77 26.21
N LEU A 503 -5.00 24.74 26.69
CA LEU A 503 -6.26 24.48 27.41
C LEU A 503 -7.32 23.80 26.53
N LYS A 504 -7.35 24.11 25.22
CA LYS A 504 -8.23 23.42 24.26
C LYS A 504 -7.79 21.98 24.02
N ILE A 505 -6.48 21.74 23.89
CA ILE A 505 -5.91 20.40 23.72
C ILE A 505 -6.23 19.54 24.94
N GLU A 506 -5.97 20.01 26.16
CA GLU A 506 -6.26 19.31 27.42
C GLU A 506 -7.74 18.90 27.54
N ASN A 507 -8.66 19.80 27.15
CA ASN A 507 -10.10 19.49 27.11
C ASN A 507 -10.46 18.45 26.03
N PHE A 508 -9.84 18.50 24.85
CA PHE A 508 -10.04 17.47 23.82
C PHE A 508 -9.46 16.12 24.23
N GLU A 509 -8.28 16.07 24.86
CA GLU A 509 -7.68 14.85 25.39
C GLU A 509 -8.57 14.18 26.44
N LYS A 510 -9.19 14.96 27.33
CA LYS A 510 -10.17 14.46 28.30
C LYS A 510 -11.37 13.81 27.59
N GLN A 511 -11.96 14.49 26.61
CA GLN A 511 -13.06 13.93 25.80
C GLN A 511 -12.63 12.68 25.01
N LEU A 512 -11.38 12.62 24.57
CA LEU A 512 -10.83 11.46 23.87
C LEU A 512 -10.71 10.24 24.80
N LYS A 513 -10.22 10.44 26.03
CA LYS A 513 -10.16 9.39 27.07
C LYS A 513 -11.55 8.84 27.40
N GLU A 514 -12.53 9.72 27.61
CA GLU A 514 -13.92 9.31 27.87
C GLU A 514 -14.52 8.49 26.71
N LYS A 515 -14.25 8.88 25.45
CA LYS A 515 -14.72 8.11 24.27
C LYS A 515 -13.99 6.80 24.07
N ASN A 516 -12.69 6.74 24.33
CA ASN A 516 -11.89 5.52 24.17
C ASN A 516 -12.33 4.42 25.14
N GLU A 517 -12.69 4.75 26.39
CA GLU A 517 -13.27 3.77 27.31
C GLU A 517 -14.66 3.28 26.86
N ILE A 518 -15.48 4.13 26.23
CA ILE A 518 -16.75 3.68 25.63
C ILE A 518 -16.49 2.70 24.47
N ILE A 519 -15.52 3.01 23.59
CA ILE A 519 -15.14 2.15 22.45
C ILE A 519 -14.67 0.78 22.94
N LYS A 520 -13.74 0.74 23.90
CA LYS A 520 -13.21 -0.49 24.50
C LYS A 520 -14.30 -1.38 25.14
N ASN A 521 -15.31 -0.75 25.75
CA ASN A 521 -16.48 -1.45 26.31
C ASN A 521 -17.49 -1.95 25.26
N LEU A 522 -17.44 -1.44 24.03
CA LEU A 522 -18.21 -1.93 22.89
C LEU A 522 -17.44 -3.04 22.15
N GLU A 523 -16.14 -2.85 21.90
CA GLU A 523 -15.25 -3.83 21.26
C GLU A 523 -15.22 -5.16 22.04
N SER A 524 -15.10 -5.11 23.36
CA SER A 524 -15.13 -6.31 24.23
C SER A 524 -16.49 -7.02 24.32
N LYS A 525 -17.58 -6.35 23.94
CA LYS A 525 -18.90 -6.98 23.75
C LYS A 525 -19.03 -7.56 22.34
N GLN A 526 -18.46 -6.89 21.34
CA GLN A 526 -18.49 -7.33 19.96
C GLN A 526 -17.60 -8.55 19.70
N SER A 527 -16.42 -8.65 20.35
CA SER A 527 -15.57 -9.85 20.23
C SER A 527 -16.32 -11.09 20.72
N LYS A 528 -16.89 -11.04 21.94
CA LYS A 528 -17.67 -12.14 22.52
C LYS A 528 -18.89 -12.56 21.71
N ALA A 529 -19.48 -11.64 20.93
CA ALA A 529 -20.57 -11.94 20.01
C ALA A 529 -20.07 -12.61 18.72
N ASN A 530 -18.94 -12.13 18.18
CA ASN A 530 -18.30 -12.73 17.01
C ASN A 530 -17.77 -14.14 17.31
N ASP A 531 -17.09 -14.34 18.45
CA ASP A 531 -16.53 -15.63 18.88
C ASP A 531 -17.62 -16.74 18.90
N LYS A 532 -18.83 -16.41 19.38
CA LYS A 532 -20.00 -17.30 19.36
C LYS A 532 -20.52 -17.59 17.94
N HIS A 533 -20.61 -16.56 17.09
CA HIS A 533 -21.08 -16.71 15.71
C HIS A 533 -20.08 -17.53 14.86
N ASP A 534 -18.78 -17.41 15.12
CA ASP A 534 -17.77 -18.20 14.42
C ASP A 534 -17.85 -19.68 14.83
N LEU A 535 -18.08 -19.99 16.11
CA LEU A 535 -18.32 -21.34 16.62
C LEU A 535 -19.50 -22.05 15.91
N VAL A 536 -20.63 -21.33 15.74
CA VAL A 536 -21.82 -21.85 15.04
C VAL A 536 -21.55 -22.08 13.54
N ARG A 537 -20.65 -21.28 12.92
CA ARG A 537 -20.25 -21.46 11.53
C ARG A 537 -19.41 -22.72 11.34
N ASP A 538 -18.49 -23.00 12.26
CA ASP A 538 -17.65 -24.20 12.22
C ASP A 538 -18.50 -25.47 12.40
N VAL A 539 -19.45 -25.48 13.35
CA VAL A 539 -20.42 -26.58 13.53
C VAL A 539 -21.29 -26.78 12.27
N LEU A 540 -21.68 -25.70 11.59
CA LEU A 540 -22.41 -25.77 10.32
C LEU A 540 -21.58 -26.47 9.22
N PHE A 541 -20.27 -26.21 9.11
CA PHE A 541 -19.41 -26.91 8.16
C PHE A 541 -19.33 -28.41 8.46
N ASN A 542 -19.10 -28.79 9.72
CA ASN A 542 -19.03 -30.20 10.14
C ASN A 542 -20.33 -30.96 9.82
N LEU A 543 -21.50 -30.36 10.10
CA LEU A 543 -22.81 -30.96 9.78
C LEU A 543 -23.06 -31.10 8.27
N LEU A 544 -22.53 -30.17 7.46
CA LEU A 544 -22.61 -30.26 5.99
C LEU A 544 -21.70 -31.36 5.44
N GLU A 545 -20.52 -31.56 6.02
CA GLU A 545 -19.60 -32.65 5.65
C GLU A 545 -20.17 -34.01 6.01
N VAL A 546 -20.69 -34.19 7.24
CA VAL A 546 -21.40 -35.42 7.66
C VAL A 546 -22.56 -35.73 6.69
N ARG A 547 -23.34 -34.72 6.29
CA ARG A 547 -24.40 -34.88 5.30
C ARG A 547 -23.88 -35.27 3.91
N ALA A 548 -22.77 -34.69 3.46
CA ALA A 548 -22.15 -35.05 2.19
C ALA A 548 -21.69 -36.52 2.19
N THR A 549 -21.07 -36.96 3.28
CA THR A 549 -20.62 -38.35 3.50
C THR A 549 -21.79 -39.34 3.49
N ILE A 550 -22.90 -39.04 4.18
CA ILE A 550 -24.13 -39.86 4.15
C ILE A 550 -24.64 -40.03 2.72
N ASN A 551 -24.71 -38.93 1.95
CA ASN A 551 -25.20 -38.94 0.57
C ASN A 551 -24.27 -39.72 -0.37
N ALA A 552 -22.95 -39.64 -0.16
CA ALA A 552 -21.95 -40.29 -1.00
C ALA A 552 -21.82 -41.80 -0.72
N GLU A 553 -21.74 -42.20 0.55
CA GLU A 553 -21.55 -43.61 0.95
C GLU A 553 -22.88 -44.40 1.07
N ASN A 554 -24.02 -43.71 1.12
CA ASN A 554 -25.39 -44.26 1.20
C ASN A 554 -25.51 -45.51 2.12
N PRO A 555 -25.37 -45.32 3.45
CA PRO A 555 -25.33 -46.44 4.41
C PRO A 555 -26.59 -47.32 4.39
N ILE A 556 -27.76 -46.74 4.09
CA ILE A 556 -29.04 -47.47 3.97
C ILE A 556 -29.01 -48.44 2.78
N SER A 557 -28.53 -48.00 1.61
CA SER A 557 -28.38 -48.89 0.46
C SER A 557 -27.36 -49.99 0.74
N LYS A 558 -26.25 -49.65 1.40
CA LYS A 558 -25.16 -50.59 1.71
C LYS A 558 -25.57 -51.67 2.71
N VAL A 559 -26.29 -51.32 3.79
CA VAL A 559 -26.82 -52.33 4.73
C VAL A 559 -27.86 -53.23 4.05
N THR A 560 -28.72 -52.65 3.21
CA THR A 560 -29.76 -53.39 2.48
C THR A 560 -29.12 -54.41 1.53
N GLU A 561 -28.03 -54.06 0.85
CA GLU A 561 -27.27 -54.98 0.03
C GLU A 561 -26.65 -56.12 0.86
N ILE A 562 -25.95 -55.80 1.95
CA ILE A 562 -25.31 -56.78 2.84
C ILE A 562 -26.33 -57.78 3.42
N VAL A 563 -27.50 -57.30 3.85
CA VAL A 563 -28.58 -58.15 4.37
C VAL A 563 -29.17 -59.03 3.25
N ASN A 564 -29.47 -58.48 2.08
CA ASN A 564 -29.97 -59.25 0.93
C ASN A 564 -28.98 -60.33 0.48
N GLN A 565 -27.68 -60.03 0.48
CA GLN A 565 -26.61 -60.99 0.19
C GLN A 565 -26.58 -62.14 1.22
N LEU A 566 -26.83 -61.87 2.50
CA LEU A 566 -26.94 -62.90 3.54
C LEU A 566 -28.18 -63.78 3.35
N MET A 567 -29.36 -63.16 3.17
CA MET A 567 -30.64 -63.86 2.99
C MET A 567 -30.66 -64.75 1.75
N ALA A 568 -30.00 -64.34 0.66
CA ALA A 568 -29.89 -65.11 -0.58
C ALA A 568 -28.96 -66.35 -0.46
N LYS A 569 -28.14 -66.46 0.59
CA LYS A 569 -27.12 -67.50 0.75
C LYS A 569 -27.40 -68.46 1.92
N THR A 570 -28.30 -68.11 2.83
CA THR A 570 -28.72 -68.96 3.94
C THR A 570 -30.08 -69.61 3.66
N ASP A 571 -30.19 -70.91 3.95
CA ASP A 571 -31.47 -71.62 3.99
C ASP A 571 -32.11 -71.59 5.39
N CYS A 572 -31.42 -71.04 6.40
CA CYS A 572 -31.90 -71.00 7.77
C CYS A 572 -32.88 -69.84 7.98
N GLU A 573 -34.15 -70.16 8.24
CA GLU A 573 -35.21 -69.17 8.42
C GLU A 573 -34.99 -68.27 9.66
N GLU A 574 -34.38 -68.79 10.72
CA GLU A 574 -33.99 -68.02 11.91
C GLU A 574 -32.98 -66.91 11.55
N VAL A 575 -31.98 -67.23 10.72
CA VAL A 575 -30.98 -66.25 10.26
C VAL A 575 -31.61 -65.21 9.33
N LYS A 576 -32.59 -65.59 8.50
CA LYS A 576 -33.33 -64.61 7.66
C LYS A 576 -34.16 -63.65 8.51
N ASN A 577 -34.94 -64.18 9.46
CA ASN A 577 -35.72 -63.36 10.38
C ASN A 577 -34.83 -62.39 11.17
N ASN A 578 -33.69 -62.87 11.71
CA ASN A 578 -32.72 -62.02 12.40
C ASN A 578 -32.13 -60.95 11.49
N ALA A 579 -31.84 -61.27 10.22
CA ALA A 579 -31.30 -60.34 9.24
C ALA A 579 -32.33 -59.25 8.81
N GLU A 580 -33.61 -59.60 8.70
CA GLU A 580 -34.70 -58.65 8.45
C GLU A 580 -34.90 -57.69 9.65
N ILE A 581 -34.83 -58.21 10.88
CA ILE A 581 -34.91 -57.40 12.11
C ILE A 581 -33.73 -56.43 12.18
N GLU A 582 -32.50 -56.90 11.98
CA GLU A 582 -31.29 -56.06 11.94
C GLU A 582 -31.41 -54.96 10.88
N LEU A 583 -31.92 -55.28 9.69
CA LEU A 583 -32.12 -54.29 8.63
C LEU A 583 -33.09 -53.20 9.07
N ALA A 584 -34.22 -53.56 9.68
CA ALA A 584 -35.21 -52.62 10.16
C ALA A 584 -34.67 -51.72 11.28
N GLU A 585 -33.93 -52.29 12.24
CA GLU A 585 -33.31 -51.55 13.34
C GLU A 585 -32.20 -50.61 12.84
N TYR A 586 -31.30 -51.08 11.98
CA TYR A 586 -30.24 -50.25 11.39
C TYR A 586 -30.83 -49.11 10.55
N GLN A 587 -31.84 -49.41 9.71
CA GLN A 587 -32.53 -48.37 8.93
C GLN A 587 -33.24 -47.36 9.83
N HIS A 588 -33.89 -47.79 10.92
CA HIS A 588 -34.52 -46.88 11.87
C HIS A 588 -33.50 -45.92 12.51
N ASN A 589 -32.42 -46.48 13.08
CA ASN A 589 -31.37 -45.71 13.74
C ASN A 589 -30.62 -44.79 12.76
N CYS A 590 -30.37 -45.24 11.53
CA CYS A 590 -29.74 -44.43 10.49
C CYS A 590 -30.64 -43.27 10.07
N ASN A 591 -31.95 -43.49 9.88
CA ASN A 591 -32.89 -42.43 9.56
C ASN A 591 -33.05 -41.43 10.72
N ALA A 592 -33.00 -41.88 11.97
CA ALA A 592 -33.00 -41.01 13.15
C ALA A 592 -31.75 -40.11 13.18
N PHE A 593 -30.57 -40.67 12.90
CA PHE A 593 -29.31 -39.92 12.77
C PHE A 593 -29.37 -38.87 11.66
N ILE A 594 -29.79 -39.27 10.45
CA ILE A 594 -29.96 -38.35 9.30
C ILE A 594 -30.93 -37.22 9.65
N THR A 595 -32.06 -37.55 10.27
CA THR A 595 -33.08 -36.57 10.68
C THR A 595 -32.53 -35.58 11.72
N ALA A 596 -31.70 -36.03 12.67
CA ALA A 596 -31.06 -35.15 13.65
C ALA A 596 -30.05 -34.18 12.99
N VAL A 597 -29.22 -34.67 12.06
CA VAL A 597 -28.31 -33.82 11.27
C VAL A 597 -29.09 -32.79 10.46
N ASP A 598 -30.14 -33.20 9.75
CA ASP A 598 -31.00 -32.31 8.98
C ASP A 598 -31.73 -31.27 9.84
N THR A 599 -32.21 -31.67 11.02
CA THR A 599 -32.86 -30.78 12.00
C THR A 599 -31.89 -29.72 12.50
N ASN A 600 -30.65 -30.09 12.85
CA ASN A 600 -29.64 -29.12 13.29
C ASN A 600 -29.26 -28.16 12.16
N LEU A 601 -29.09 -28.65 10.93
CA LEU A 601 -28.87 -27.81 9.75
C LEU A 601 -30.04 -26.84 9.49
N GLN A 602 -31.29 -27.27 9.72
CA GLN A 602 -32.47 -26.42 9.59
C GLN A 602 -32.51 -25.34 10.69
N LEU A 603 -32.27 -25.71 11.96
CA LEU A 603 -32.26 -24.78 13.08
C LEU A 603 -31.23 -23.65 12.91
N ILE A 604 -30.03 -23.97 12.41
CA ILE A 604 -28.98 -22.99 12.10
C ILE A 604 -29.39 -22.08 10.93
N ARG A 605 -30.07 -22.62 9.90
CA ARG A 605 -30.54 -21.83 8.74
C ARG A 605 -31.67 -20.87 9.10
N GLU A 606 -32.58 -21.29 9.97
CA GLU A 606 -33.77 -20.50 10.35
C GLU A 606 -33.46 -19.45 11.43
N ASN A 607 -32.48 -19.71 12.31
CA ASN A 607 -32.15 -18.84 13.44
C ASN A 607 -30.75 -18.24 13.30
N GLN A 608 -30.67 -17.05 12.66
CA GLN A 608 -29.39 -16.34 12.42
C GLN A 608 -28.60 -15.97 13.69
N ASN A 609 -29.20 -16.06 14.89
CA ASN A 609 -28.58 -15.77 16.18
C ASN A 609 -28.74 -16.94 17.18
N ILE A 610 -28.78 -18.19 16.71
CA ILE A 610 -28.85 -19.36 17.60
C ILE A 610 -27.59 -19.43 18.48
N ASP A 611 -27.78 -19.67 19.78
CA ASP A 611 -26.64 -19.95 20.67
C ASP A 611 -26.31 -21.44 20.63
N PHE A 612 -25.02 -21.75 20.72
CA PHE A 612 -24.47 -23.09 20.59
C PHE A 612 -25.10 -24.12 21.54
N ASP A 613 -25.37 -23.69 22.78
CA ASP A 613 -25.98 -24.52 23.84
C ASP A 613 -27.45 -24.91 23.54
N GLN A 614 -28.05 -24.36 22.47
CA GLN A 614 -29.44 -24.61 22.07
C GLN A 614 -29.56 -25.68 20.96
N LEU A 615 -28.46 -26.18 20.41
CA LEU A 615 -28.47 -27.20 19.36
C LEU A 615 -28.78 -28.60 19.94
N PRO A 616 -29.75 -29.35 19.37
CA PRO A 616 -29.99 -30.74 19.74
C PRO A 616 -28.76 -31.63 19.56
N LYS A 617 -28.53 -32.55 20.51
CA LYS A 617 -27.46 -33.55 20.40
C LYS A 617 -27.79 -34.58 19.32
N LEU A 618 -26.83 -34.87 18.45
CA LEU A 618 -26.92 -35.99 17.51
C LEU A 618 -26.87 -37.33 18.25
N PRO A 619 -27.62 -38.35 17.81
CA PRO A 619 -27.42 -39.72 18.28
C PRO A 619 -26.11 -40.29 17.73
N LEU A 620 -25.68 -41.45 18.25
CA LEU A 620 -24.54 -42.19 17.68
C LEU A 620 -24.90 -42.75 16.29
N PHE A 621 -23.92 -42.83 15.40
CA PHE A 621 -24.10 -43.49 14.10
C PHE A 621 -24.30 -45.00 14.30
N PRO A 622 -25.26 -45.64 13.61
CA PRO A 622 -25.58 -47.04 13.84
C PRO A 622 -24.46 -47.99 13.42
N VAL A 623 -24.27 -49.03 14.23
CA VAL A 623 -23.40 -50.17 13.95
C VAL A 623 -24.21 -51.46 13.93
N LEU A 624 -23.82 -52.41 13.09
CA LEU A 624 -24.45 -53.73 13.05
C LEU A 624 -24.17 -54.52 14.33
N SER A 625 -25.18 -55.24 14.83
CA SER A 625 -25.11 -56.04 16.05
C SER A 625 -24.08 -57.18 15.97
N GLU A 626 -23.61 -57.62 17.14
CA GLU A 626 -22.71 -58.77 17.24
C GLU A 626 -23.39 -60.06 16.75
N GLY A 627 -24.70 -60.20 16.96
CA GLY A 627 -25.51 -61.33 16.47
C GLY A 627 -25.49 -61.41 14.94
N PHE A 628 -25.83 -60.31 14.26
CA PHE A 628 -25.78 -60.24 12.80
C PHE A 628 -24.37 -60.47 12.25
N ARG A 629 -23.35 -59.84 12.86
CA ARG A 629 -21.94 -60.03 12.45
C ARG A 629 -21.51 -61.50 12.53
N LYS A 630 -21.92 -62.21 13.59
CA LYS A 630 -21.66 -63.64 13.78
C LYS A 630 -22.37 -64.50 12.73
N ASP A 631 -23.65 -64.27 12.48
CA ASP A 631 -24.45 -65.04 11.51
C ASP A 631 -23.97 -64.79 10.07
N TYR A 632 -23.61 -63.55 9.75
CA TYR A 632 -22.97 -63.20 8.49
C TYR A 632 -21.64 -63.93 8.34
N LYS A 633 -20.75 -63.87 9.34
CA LYS A 633 -19.43 -64.54 9.30
C LYS A 633 -19.54 -66.05 9.13
N ASN A 634 -20.50 -66.69 9.82
CA ASN A 634 -20.74 -68.13 9.71
C ASN A 634 -21.22 -68.53 8.31
N THR A 635 -22.11 -67.73 7.70
CA THR A 635 -22.72 -68.02 6.39
C THR A 635 -21.79 -67.64 5.22
N MET A 636 -21.13 -66.48 5.33
CA MET A 636 -20.29 -65.91 4.28
C MET A 636 -18.85 -66.41 4.30
N LYS A 637 -18.33 -66.80 5.47
CA LYS A 637 -16.91 -67.11 5.74
C LYS A 637 -15.98 -65.90 5.58
N SER A 638 -16.52 -64.69 5.72
CA SER A 638 -15.79 -63.41 5.71
C SER A 638 -16.37 -62.49 6.79
N GLU A 639 -15.61 -61.48 7.22
CA GLU A 639 -16.14 -60.41 8.05
C GLU A 639 -17.18 -59.57 7.29
N VAL A 640 -18.01 -58.83 8.04
CA VAL A 640 -18.97 -57.87 7.45
C VAL A 640 -18.21 -56.64 6.94
N PRO A 641 -18.46 -56.16 5.71
CA PRO A 641 -17.89 -54.90 5.23
C PRO A 641 -18.34 -53.71 6.07
N ASN A 642 -17.42 -52.78 6.38
CA ASN A 642 -17.74 -51.59 7.17
C ASN A 642 -18.74 -50.68 6.42
N ILE A 643 -19.76 -50.23 7.14
CA ILE A 643 -20.84 -49.39 6.61
C ILE A 643 -20.55 -47.94 7.02
N CYS A 644 -20.24 -47.10 6.03
CA CYS A 644 -19.75 -45.73 6.21
C CYS A 644 -18.44 -45.62 7.02
N GLN A 645 -17.30 -46.00 6.41
CA GLN A 645 -16.02 -46.01 7.12
C GLN A 645 -15.63 -44.61 7.61
N SER A 646 -15.89 -43.59 6.80
CA SER A 646 -15.53 -42.20 7.11
C SER A 646 -16.23 -41.69 8.38
N LEU A 647 -17.45 -42.17 8.66
CA LEU A 647 -18.16 -41.89 9.91
C LEU A 647 -17.74 -42.84 11.05
N LEU A 648 -17.41 -44.10 10.78
CA LEU A 648 -16.96 -45.01 11.85
C LEU A 648 -15.60 -44.60 12.44
N THR A 649 -14.62 -44.24 11.60
CA THR A 649 -13.32 -43.70 12.04
C THR A 649 -13.46 -42.41 12.87
N PHE A 650 -14.54 -41.65 12.63
CA PHE A 650 -14.88 -40.39 13.29
C PHE A 650 -15.53 -40.59 14.67
N TYR A 651 -16.01 -41.79 15.00
CA TYR A 651 -16.70 -42.10 16.27
C TYR A 651 -15.95 -43.08 17.20
N GLU A 652 -14.90 -43.77 16.74
CA GLU A 652 -14.19 -44.77 17.55
C GLU A 652 -13.21 -44.19 18.60
N THR A 653 -12.96 -42.87 18.61
CA THR A 653 -11.93 -42.20 19.44
C THR A 653 -12.42 -41.48 20.71
N SER A 654 -13.74 -41.42 21.01
CA SER A 654 -14.22 -40.79 22.26
C SER A 654 -15.36 -41.55 22.93
N SER A 655 -15.21 -41.87 24.22
CA SER A 655 -16.18 -42.67 24.99
C SER A 655 -17.40 -41.88 25.51
N GLU A 656 -17.36 -40.54 25.47
CA GLU A 656 -18.51 -39.66 25.77
C GLU A 656 -18.48 -38.42 24.85
N PHE A 657 -19.02 -38.51 23.64
CA PHE A 657 -18.96 -37.41 22.67
C PHE A 657 -20.01 -36.32 22.90
N ASN A 658 -19.57 -35.05 22.79
CA ASN A 658 -20.44 -33.88 22.69
C ASN A 658 -20.38 -33.33 21.24
N PRO A 659 -21.44 -33.44 20.41
CA PRO A 659 -21.44 -33.07 18.97
C PRO A 659 -21.22 -31.58 18.64
N ASN A 660 -20.86 -30.82 19.66
CA ASN A 660 -20.64 -29.40 19.72
C ASN A 660 -19.12 -29.11 19.90
N GLU A 661 -18.28 -30.12 20.16
CA GLU A 661 -16.83 -29.99 20.17
C GLU A 661 -16.31 -29.55 18.78
N LEU A 662 -15.47 -28.50 18.73
CA LEU A 662 -14.74 -28.17 17.50
C LEU A 662 -13.71 -29.27 17.23
N MET A 663 -13.90 -29.96 16.10
CA MET A 663 -12.99 -31.00 15.62
C MET A 663 -11.78 -30.34 14.94
N ASP A 664 -10.92 -29.71 15.73
CA ASP A 664 -9.60 -29.34 15.23
C ASP A 664 -8.81 -30.62 15.00
N THR A 665 -8.82 -31.13 13.77
CA THR A 665 -7.95 -32.24 13.36
C THR A 665 -6.50 -31.80 13.21
N GLU A 666 -6.24 -30.49 13.14
CA GLU A 666 -4.94 -29.86 12.89
C GLU A 666 -4.62 -28.83 14.00
N CYS A 667 -3.40 -28.87 14.54
CA CYS A 667 -2.95 -27.89 15.53
C CYS A 667 -2.61 -26.55 14.86
N LEU A 668 -3.45 -25.52 15.05
CA LEU A 668 -3.29 -24.18 14.44
C LEU A 668 -1.98 -23.42 14.78
N ILE A 669 -1.12 -23.96 15.64
CA ILE A 669 0.21 -23.39 15.96
C ILE A 669 1.32 -24.01 15.10
N CYS A 670 1.28 -25.33 14.82
CA CYS A 670 2.32 -26.03 14.05
C CYS A 670 1.85 -26.55 12.69
N LEU A 671 0.54 -26.59 12.44
CA LEU A 671 -0.08 -27.07 11.20
C LEU A 671 0.25 -28.55 10.91
N GLU A 672 0.17 -29.35 11.98
CA GLU A 672 0.31 -30.81 11.98
C GLU A 672 -0.95 -31.44 12.56
N ASP A 673 -1.33 -32.62 12.05
CA ASP A 673 -2.52 -33.34 12.47
C ASP A 673 -2.41 -33.83 13.93
N MET A 674 -3.52 -33.74 14.67
CA MET A 674 -3.66 -34.23 16.04
C MET A 674 -4.30 -35.62 16.02
N GLU A 675 -3.47 -36.67 15.94
CA GLU A 675 -3.90 -38.07 15.81
C GLU A 675 -4.77 -38.59 16.97
N SER A 676 -4.74 -37.93 18.14
CA SER A 676 -5.59 -38.24 19.29
C SER A 676 -5.79 -37.02 20.19
N GLU A 677 -6.77 -37.09 21.09
CA GLU A 677 -6.96 -36.05 22.12
C GLU A 677 -5.86 -36.06 23.20
N GLU A 678 -5.18 -37.19 23.40
CA GLU A 678 -4.12 -37.33 24.39
C GLU A 678 -2.91 -36.46 23.98
N ASN A 679 -2.48 -35.56 24.87
CA ASN A 679 -1.49 -34.49 24.62
C ASN A 679 -2.00 -33.28 23.81
N THR A 680 -3.30 -32.97 23.88
CA THR A 680 -3.87 -31.72 23.37
C THR A 680 -4.51 -30.86 24.47
N MET A 681 -4.33 -29.53 24.38
CA MET A 681 -4.95 -28.55 25.28
C MET A 681 -6.04 -27.78 24.55
N LYS A 682 -7.19 -27.66 25.20
CA LYS A 682 -8.37 -26.98 24.68
C LYS A 682 -8.55 -25.60 25.32
N CYS A 683 -8.89 -24.59 24.52
CA CYS A 683 -9.26 -23.28 25.04
C CYS A 683 -10.71 -23.26 25.55
N ASP A 684 -10.93 -22.92 26.82
CA ASP A 684 -12.29 -22.83 27.36
C ASP A 684 -13.17 -21.74 26.73
N CYS A 685 -12.58 -20.71 26.13
CA CYS A 685 -13.33 -19.60 25.52
C CYS A 685 -13.81 -19.92 24.10
N CYS A 686 -12.89 -20.23 23.18
CA CYS A 686 -13.21 -20.51 21.78
C CYS A 686 -13.27 -22.00 21.41
N LYS A 687 -13.12 -22.90 22.39
CA LYS A 687 -13.17 -24.37 22.26
C LYS A 687 -12.15 -25.01 21.30
N ARG A 688 -11.25 -24.24 20.70
CA ARG A 688 -10.16 -24.72 19.84
C ARG A 688 -9.10 -25.52 20.61
N ARG A 689 -8.51 -26.54 19.97
CA ARG A 689 -7.45 -27.41 20.49
C ARG A 689 -6.10 -27.14 19.82
N TYR A 690 -5.04 -27.49 20.53
CA TYR A 690 -3.65 -27.40 20.09
C TYR A 690 -2.83 -28.51 20.75
N HIS A 691 -1.73 -28.93 20.13
CA HIS A 691 -0.72 -29.78 20.79
C HIS A 691 -0.21 -29.12 22.09
N ASP A 692 -0.12 -29.90 23.17
CA ASP A 692 0.34 -29.45 24.48
C ASP A 692 1.70 -28.74 24.44
N ARG A 693 2.64 -29.28 23.64
CA ARG A 693 3.95 -28.66 23.43
C ARG A 693 3.86 -27.28 22.77
N CYS A 694 2.96 -27.13 21.80
CA CYS A 694 2.81 -25.91 21.02
C CYS A 694 2.16 -24.79 21.84
N ILE A 695 1.09 -25.11 22.56
CA ILE A 695 0.37 -24.15 23.40
C ILE A 695 1.14 -23.75 24.65
N ARG A 696 1.87 -24.66 25.31
CA ARG A 696 2.75 -24.30 26.44
C ARG A 696 3.85 -23.31 26.00
N ASN A 697 4.56 -23.59 24.90
CA ASN A 697 5.54 -22.67 24.31
C ASN A 697 4.94 -21.29 23.96
N TRP A 698 3.69 -21.26 23.51
CA TRP A 698 2.97 -20.01 23.24
C TRP A 698 2.65 -19.24 24.54
N LEU A 699 2.18 -19.94 25.58
CA LEU A 699 1.79 -19.36 26.87
C LEU A 699 2.98 -18.77 27.65
N GLU A 700 4.20 -19.30 27.45
CA GLU A 700 5.45 -18.66 27.94
C GLU A 700 5.67 -17.25 27.38
N THR A 701 5.20 -16.98 26.16
CA THR A 701 5.37 -15.67 25.48
C THR A 701 4.14 -14.77 25.62
N LYS A 702 2.93 -15.34 25.57
CA LYS A 702 1.64 -14.64 25.73
C LYS A 702 0.65 -15.53 26.50
N ARG A 703 0.23 -15.10 27.69
CA ARG A 703 -0.74 -15.79 28.56
C ARG A 703 -2.20 -15.74 28.04
N SER A 704 -2.40 -16.00 26.76
CA SER A 704 -3.67 -15.84 26.05
C SER A 704 -3.76 -16.79 24.85
N CYS A 705 -4.93 -17.36 24.62
CA CYS A 705 -5.24 -18.23 23.47
C CYS A 705 -4.74 -17.62 22.14
N PRO A 706 -4.03 -18.40 21.28
CA PRO A 706 -3.62 -17.95 19.95
C PRO A 706 -4.77 -17.46 19.07
N THR A 707 -5.95 -18.07 19.18
CA THR A 707 -7.10 -17.79 18.32
C THR A 707 -7.99 -16.66 18.84
N CYS A 708 -8.36 -16.67 20.13
CA CYS A 708 -9.31 -15.68 20.69
C CYS A 708 -8.71 -14.65 21.66
N ASN A 709 -7.40 -14.69 21.94
CA ASN A 709 -6.70 -13.84 22.91
C ASN A 709 -7.30 -13.81 24.35
N SER A 710 -8.25 -14.69 24.68
CA SER A 710 -8.70 -14.88 26.06
C SER A 710 -7.65 -15.63 26.87
N GLY A 711 -7.49 -15.30 28.16
CA GLY A 711 -6.55 -16.01 29.03
C GLY A 711 -6.91 -17.49 29.15
N LEU A 712 -5.99 -18.39 28.79
CA LEU A 712 -6.02 -19.75 29.32
C LEU A 712 -5.42 -19.64 30.74
N LEU A 713 -6.26 -19.92 31.74
CA LEU A 713 -5.78 -20.24 33.07
C LEU A 713 -5.59 -21.76 33.11
N ASP A 714 -4.41 -22.19 33.53
CA ASP A 714 -4.15 -23.60 33.80
C ASP A 714 -4.89 -23.99 35.09
N ASN A 715 -5.85 -24.93 34.98
CA ASN A 715 -6.64 -25.37 36.12
C ASN A 715 -5.80 -26.16 37.15
N ASP A 716 -4.67 -26.74 36.73
CA ASP A 716 -3.76 -27.47 37.63
C ASP A 716 -2.80 -26.52 38.37
N GLU A 717 -2.45 -25.37 37.78
CA GLU A 717 -1.61 -24.34 38.42
C GLU A 717 -2.43 -23.37 39.31
N PHE A 718 -3.70 -23.12 38.97
CA PHE A 718 -4.59 -22.21 39.71
C PHE A 718 -6.03 -22.75 39.86
N PRO A 719 -6.29 -23.65 40.82
CA PRO A 719 -7.64 -24.17 41.06
C PRO A 719 -8.60 -23.05 41.49
N VAL A 720 -9.85 -23.16 41.04
CA VAL A 720 -10.93 -22.21 41.38
C VAL A 720 -11.13 -22.16 42.89
N LEU A 721 -11.04 -20.97 43.48
CA LEU A 721 -11.34 -20.75 44.90
C LEU A 721 -12.83 -21.02 45.15
N SER A 722 -13.09 -22.08 45.91
CA SER A 722 -14.41 -22.52 46.41
C SER A 722 -14.99 -21.59 47.48
#